data_AF-A0A7X9DGX6-F1
#
_entry.id   AF-A0A7X9DGX6-F1
#
_cell.length_a   1.000
_cell.length_b   1.000
_cell.length_c   1.000
_cell.angle_alpha   90.00
_cell.angle_beta   90.00
_cell.angle_gamma   90.00
#
_symmetry.space_group_name_H-M   'P 1'
#
loop_
_entity.id
_entity.type
_entity.pdbx_description
1 polymer ?
#
loop_
_entity_poly.entity_id
_entity_poly.type
_entity_poly.pdbx_seq_one_letter_code
_entity_poly.pdbx_strand_id
1 'polypeptide(L)'
;MSEKDWVLGSLPGSVSQNQRARIYYKFYRDINNPETLYGLNFTPIDVPYSKKPGPYNVATGHIAPSIQSEQSQRSLGLNFDFSSGDYISIVTRTLSQKPSDLSNLEYIEIWYKSTGGTGTVNMYLDIGSINEDSDGDGILDTEDSNRNGFLDYDTNRNISEDTGYTFDNPFTTVVGSGPGLSSTTIGDGVLNTEDLNDNGMLDTGEQYIRIPGLTNPIAVDCANTTWQKVRIYINKNNPALYTSSPDAFEDILKKIYAIRLILHNNSATTGTILIDTIRFVTMHWQVDSIDGISDTDTDKVKLTLIDSFNDSEYAQESFARTKSDVYTSLYGDKSKKELSQTMESALNVTYSSITSATIKRKFYKPMDLRFYRNVHCWINIRNYTSGDTLIFRLHSSDNDYLEYSYNPQFMQTWEDIVLSLQCNNTNAQFIKKEGNPDLKRIIAITVSVQNTITSGQFWLDDIYASDPMTLEDTAHWYEGTIKITKPVARTQAGTPVLSDITLSYLKKQHGNNFYTIGQPYNDISEDYNQATVTCQVLPYWHTSLDFIQEESQTDSLNEQVTATRRGITSIKQFHFASTLSPPDTAIPKLDVLYNYENFTNKQAYYQDVNSFDNDTSKITHQATVGMQQSLHDVLGGDLSYRLLLDTSFKEDIFKENSQSVATGLNTQKKQRESCSININYQWTHFFISPNIQLLSEEFTTYSGTVTDINPALSQEIGSGYHIPFLYGDSIRFIERLKKSSLSFGLKNYKLINPSITYEFSYFENQFKDLQPYDTWMTFGFNRTRSTQGFLSSTIAIPINLQIIFPSIKSCSFNYTRASTLNEINVPYEGESINFYEEKFGVSRYLNQCANPIYNIFHYPPWHFFKGRSNYAQGRDFVSHTLSSQPEVNGAPFSDYNNYFRLLDNASFSINWELSPFVLFVNGSIHSVSDRNGVNTASQQVVSYTLVSSLSCDLMKLFSFGFFRPNRPDLPYHSATALLEYQWNRYLRITSNILQDEYTPSIGATFKWDRSSIAAKFGISYRTQKWHEFIPLDNNERSAKDDIYFYNMMVQSPFTNIDKGYTFSTIYETDVPFIYDFFSTWYTLTALPIFRLEYLMTLNRYNYTYYTSPEPYDLYSVSSSLTINVHKNVQGTCIARGILERYRNRETNDINREIISYELGFQFSLLF
;
A
#
# COMPACT_ATOMS: atom_id res chain seq x y z
N MET A 1 3.30 23.49 28.12
CA MET A 1 2.50 23.20 29.32
C MET A 1 1.29 24.16 29.35
N SER A 2 0.09 23.71 29.00
CA SER A 2 -1.13 24.53 29.11
C SER A 2 -1.79 24.32 30.48
N GLU A 3 -2.36 25.36 31.08
CA GLU A 3 -3.15 25.28 32.31
C GLU A 3 -4.45 24.50 32.10
N LYS A 4 -4.99 24.51 30.87
CA LYS A 4 -6.21 23.78 30.47
C LYS A 4 -6.02 22.25 30.39
N ASP A 5 -4.78 21.78 30.40
CA ASP A 5 -4.49 20.34 30.38
C ASP A 5 -4.52 19.73 31.78
N TRP A 6 -4.58 20.56 32.83
CA TRP A 6 -4.45 20.15 34.23
C TRP A 6 -5.69 20.52 35.02
N VAL A 7 -6.28 19.54 35.70
CA VAL A 7 -7.44 19.67 36.57
C VAL A 7 -7.09 19.21 37.98
N LEU A 8 -7.97 19.46 38.96
CA LEU A 8 -7.80 18.86 40.29
C LEU A 8 -7.87 17.34 40.15
N GLY A 9 -6.88 16.64 40.71
CA GLY A 9 -6.82 15.18 40.67
C GLY A 9 -7.23 14.56 42.00
N SER A 10 -7.54 13.27 41.99
CA SER A 10 -7.72 12.45 43.19
C SER A 10 -6.46 12.44 44.07
N LEU A 11 -6.63 12.42 45.39
CA LEU A 11 -5.50 12.26 46.30
C LEU A 11 -4.90 10.84 46.16
N PRO A 12 -3.57 10.69 46.27
CA PRO A 12 -2.92 9.40 46.07
C PRO A 12 -3.24 8.37 47.16
N GLY A 13 -3.43 7.11 46.77
CA GLY A 13 -3.65 5.99 47.68
C GLY A 13 -4.95 6.12 48.47
N SER A 14 -4.92 5.71 49.74
CA SER A 14 -6.06 5.83 50.67
C SER A 14 -6.03 7.14 51.49
N VAL A 15 -5.36 8.19 50.98
CA VAL A 15 -5.33 9.50 51.64
C VAL A 15 -6.73 10.12 51.62
N SER A 16 -7.24 10.48 52.79
CA SER A 16 -8.58 11.07 52.92
C SER A 16 -8.64 12.46 52.29
N GLN A 17 -9.75 12.78 51.62
CA GLN A 17 -10.02 14.11 51.03
C GLN A 17 -9.91 15.25 52.06
N ASN A 18 -10.09 14.98 53.36
CA ASN A 18 -9.88 15.99 54.41
C ASN A 18 -8.43 16.49 54.55
N GLN A 19 -7.46 15.81 53.95
CA GLN A 19 -6.07 16.22 53.88
C GLN A 19 -5.77 17.12 52.66
N ARG A 20 -6.77 17.41 51.82
CA ARG A 20 -6.59 18.28 50.65
C ARG A 20 -6.30 19.72 51.08
N ALA A 21 -5.27 20.31 50.49
CA ALA A 21 -4.90 21.71 50.59
C ALA A 21 -5.37 22.49 49.36
N ARG A 22 -5.29 23.82 49.40
CA ARG A 22 -5.79 24.69 48.31
C ARG A 22 -4.68 25.06 47.35
N ILE A 23 -5.04 25.10 46.06
CA ILE A 23 -4.22 25.64 44.99
C ILE A 23 -4.96 26.79 44.32
N TYR A 24 -4.41 28.00 44.36
CA TYR A 24 -5.08 29.21 43.90
C TYR A 24 -4.77 29.52 42.43
N TYR A 25 -5.77 30.08 41.73
CA TYR A 25 -5.66 30.52 40.34
C TYR A 25 -5.29 32.01 40.25
N LYS A 26 -4.31 32.34 39.41
CA LYS A 26 -3.90 33.72 39.13
C LYS A 26 -4.02 34.01 37.63
N PHE A 27 -4.77 35.04 37.27
CA PHE A 27 -5.00 35.39 35.87
C PHE A 27 -3.91 36.35 35.36
N TYR A 28 -2.97 35.82 34.56
CA TYR A 28 -1.86 36.54 33.92
C TYR A 28 -2.14 36.93 32.47
N ARG A 29 -3.41 37.03 32.05
CA ARG A 29 -3.79 37.30 30.66
C ARG A 29 -4.46 38.66 30.52
N ASP A 30 -4.50 39.18 29.29
CA ASP A 30 -5.32 40.36 28.98
C ASP A 30 -6.81 39.98 29.02
N ILE A 31 -7.61 40.73 29.78
CA ILE A 31 -9.07 40.54 29.89
C ILE A 31 -9.76 40.67 28.53
N ASN A 32 -9.28 41.56 27.67
CA ASN A 32 -9.88 41.82 26.35
C ASN A 32 -9.31 40.93 25.26
N ASN A 33 -8.17 40.27 25.51
CA ASN A 33 -7.56 39.32 24.60
C ASN A 33 -6.90 38.17 25.39
N PRO A 34 -7.70 37.16 25.82
CA PRO A 34 -7.23 36.07 26.68
C PRO A 34 -6.05 35.25 26.12
N GLU A 35 -5.78 35.33 24.82
CA GLU A 35 -4.61 34.68 24.20
C GLU A 35 -3.27 35.36 24.55
N THR A 36 -3.29 36.62 24.99
CA THR A 36 -2.08 37.35 25.39
C THR A 36 -1.70 37.00 26.83
N LEU A 37 -0.60 36.28 27.01
CA LEU A 37 -0.06 35.87 28.31
C LEU A 37 1.06 36.81 28.77
N TYR A 38 0.99 37.29 30.01
CA TYR A 38 1.99 38.16 30.62
C TYR A 38 2.91 37.39 31.58
N GLY A 39 4.11 37.94 31.79
CA GLY A 39 5.12 37.38 32.69
C GLY A 39 5.02 37.90 34.13
N LEU A 40 5.99 37.53 34.96
CA LEU A 40 5.99 37.82 36.41
C LEU A 40 6.04 39.32 36.77
N ASN A 41 6.41 40.19 35.83
CA ASN A 41 6.39 41.64 36.01
C ASN A 41 4.96 42.23 35.94
N PHE A 42 3.97 41.46 35.50
CA PHE A 42 2.57 41.85 35.49
C PHE A 42 1.92 41.57 36.85
N THR A 43 1.04 42.45 37.31
CA THR A 43 0.23 42.21 38.52
C THR A 43 -1.00 41.38 38.12
N PRO A 44 -1.06 40.08 38.48
CA PRO A 44 -2.18 39.23 38.09
C PRO A 44 -3.46 39.58 38.84
N ILE A 45 -4.59 39.12 38.33
CA ILE A 45 -5.87 39.17 39.04
C ILE A 45 -6.02 37.88 39.83
N ASP A 46 -6.18 37.98 41.15
CA ASP A 46 -6.46 36.85 42.01
C ASP A 46 -7.92 36.42 41.85
N VAL A 47 -8.15 35.19 41.42
CA VAL A 47 -9.49 34.63 41.25
C VAL A 47 -9.88 33.87 42.53
N PRO A 48 -11.09 34.08 43.09
CA PRO A 48 -11.54 33.33 44.25
C PRO A 48 -11.51 31.82 44.01
N TYR A 49 -11.01 31.04 44.97
CA TYR A 49 -10.94 29.57 44.85
C TYR A 49 -12.30 28.95 44.57
N SER A 50 -13.39 29.48 45.13
CA SER A 50 -14.75 29.00 44.88
C SER A 50 -15.25 29.22 43.45
N LYS A 51 -14.53 30.01 42.64
CA LYS A 51 -14.80 30.16 41.21
C LYS A 51 -13.92 29.23 40.38
N LYS A 52 -12.60 29.28 40.55
CA LYS A 52 -11.65 28.47 39.77
C LYS A 52 -10.44 28.11 40.64
N PRO A 53 -10.03 26.82 40.68
CA PRO A 53 -8.79 26.41 41.34
C PRO A 53 -7.59 26.60 40.39
N GLY A 54 -6.38 26.56 40.94
CA GLY A 54 -5.17 26.42 40.13
C GLY A 54 -5.10 25.04 39.43
N PRO A 55 -4.12 24.82 38.54
CA PRO A 55 -2.96 25.68 38.25
C PRO A 55 -3.27 26.82 37.27
N TYR A 56 -2.29 27.70 37.02
CA TYR A 56 -2.42 28.79 36.04
C TYR A 56 -1.19 28.90 35.13
N ASN A 57 -1.30 29.55 33.96
CA ASN A 57 -0.14 29.86 33.13
C ASN A 57 0.46 31.24 33.40
N VAL A 58 1.77 31.38 33.21
CA VAL A 58 2.51 32.66 33.24
C VAL A 58 3.63 32.66 32.19
N ALA A 59 3.86 33.80 31.54
CA ALA A 59 4.87 33.91 30.47
C ALA A 59 6.29 34.08 31.05
N THR A 60 6.91 32.96 31.36
CA THR A 60 8.31 32.85 31.82
C THR A 60 8.76 31.40 31.55
N GLY A 61 10.07 31.17 31.51
CA GLY A 61 10.63 29.82 31.31
C GLY A 61 12.14 29.81 31.53
N HIS A 62 12.74 28.62 31.44
CA HIS A 62 14.15 28.37 31.74
C HIS A 62 15.10 28.69 30.57
N ILE A 63 14.58 28.80 29.35
CA ILE A 63 15.41 29.12 28.17
C ILE A 63 15.86 30.57 28.25
N ALA A 64 17.12 30.83 27.94
CA ALA A 64 17.67 32.18 27.98
C ALA A 64 16.93 33.13 27.00
N PRO A 65 16.61 34.37 27.41
CA PRO A 65 15.96 35.37 26.55
C PRO A 65 16.67 35.68 25.23
N SER A 66 17.98 35.43 25.15
CA SER A 66 18.79 35.57 23.93
C SER A 66 18.49 34.50 22.87
N ILE A 67 17.92 33.36 23.28
CA ILE A 67 17.53 32.24 22.41
C ILE A 67 16.02 32.32 22.13
N GLN A 68 15.21 32.46 23.18
CA GLN A 68 13.76 32.55 23.11
C GLN A 68 13.25 33.63 24.05
N SER A 69 12.48 34.60 23.53
CA SER A 69 11.93 35.70 24.34
C SER A 69 11.11 35.19 25.52
N GLU A 70 11.20 35.83 26.69
CA GLU A 70 10.48 35.42 27.90
C GLU A 70 8.94 35.36 27.69
N GLN A 71 8.41 36.29 26.89
CA GLN A 71 6.97 36.35 26.56
C GLN A 71 6.47 35.17 25.69
N SER A 72 7.38 34.46 25.01
CA SER A 72 7.03 33.28 24.21
C SER A 72 7.27 31.96 24.96
N GLN A 73 7.73 32.02 26.20
CA GLN A 73 7.83 30.87 27.10
C GLN A 73 6.57 30.79 27.98
N ARG A 74 6.20 29.59 28.42
CA ARG A 74 4.96 29.35 29.16
C ARG A 74 5.18 28.32 30.26
N SER A 75 5.13 28.78 31.51
CA SER A 75 5.21 27.92 32.70
C SER A 75 3.84 27.67 33.32
N LEU A 76 3.71 26.54 34.00
CA LEU A 76 2.59 26.16 34.87
C LEU A 76 2.88 26.62 36.30
N GLY A 77 2.00 27.43 36.88
CA GLY A 77 2.12 27.98 38.22
C GLY A 77 1.23 27.27 39.23
N LEU A 78 1.84 26.85 40.33
CA LEU A 78 1.22 26.17 41.47
C LEU A 78 1.31 27.07 42.69
N ASN A 79 0.30 27.93 42.89
CA ASN A 79 0.21 28.77 44.09
C ASN A 79 -0.49 27.97 45.19
N PHE A 80 0.27 27.47 46.16
CA PHE A 80 -0.19 26.50 47.14
C PHE A 80 -0.41 27.12 48.53
N ASP A 81 -1.33 26.52 49.28
CA ASP A 81 -1.66 26.86 50.67
C ASP A 81 -2.03 25.61 51.48
N PHE A 82 -1.11 25.19 52.35
CA PHE A 82 -1.21 24.04 53.23
C PHE A 82 -1.79 24.38 54.62
N SER A 83 -2.45 25.53 54.78
CA SER A 83 -3.08 25.89 56.06
C SER A 83 -4.26 24.98 56.45
N SER A 84 -4.87 24.29 55.48
CA SER A 84 -6.08 23.50 55.66
C SER A 84 -5.90 21.99 55.42
N GLY A 85 -4.73 21.54 54.99
CA GLY A 85 -4.43 20.15 54.63
C GLY A 85 -2.96 20.00 54.18
N ASP A 86 -2.52 18.76 53.95
CA ASP A 86 -1.13 18.45 53.63
C ASP A 86 -0.88 18.08 52.16
N TYR A 87 -1.92 17.83 51.36
CA TYR A 87 -1.78 17.35 49.98
C TYR A 87 -2.49 18.21 48.96
N ILE A 88 -1.80 18.52 47.87
CA ILE A 88 -2.39 19.09 46.65
C ILE A 88 -2.14 18.10 45.53
N SER A 89 -3.17 17.79 44.75
CA SER A 89 -3.04 16.96 43.57
C SER A 89 -3.72 17.60 42.37
N ILE A 90 -2.99 17.62 41.26
CA ILE A 90 -3.50 17.98 39.94
C ILE A 90 -3.18 16.84 38.97
N VAL A 91 -4.06 16.58 38.01
CA VAL A 91 -3.93 15.50 37.05
C VAL A 91 -4.16 16.02 35.64
N THR A 92 -3.52 15.40 34.66
CA THR A 92 -3.79 15.69 33.25
C THR A 92 -5.17 15.18 32.87
N ARG A 93 -6.01 16.04 32.30
CA ARG A 93 -7.37 15.71 31.79
C ARG A 93 -7.37 14.55 30.81
N THR A 94 -6.52 14.63 29.78
CA THR A 94 -6.35 13.58 28.76
C THR A 94 -4.93 13.69 28.20
N LEU A 95 -4.19 12.59 28.14
CA LEU A 95 -2.88 12.56 27.48
C LEU A 95 -2.98 12.27 25.99
N SER A 96 -3.78 11.26 25.63
CA SER A 96 -4.05 10.83 24.26
C SER A 96 -5.26 9.90 24.22
N GLN A 97 -5.98 9.84 23.08
CA GLN A 97 -7.14 8.94 22.88
C GLN A 97 -6.81 7.44 23.01
N LYS A 98 -5.52 7.09 23.02
CA LYS A 98 -5.00 5.75 23.28
C LYS A 98 -3.94 5.84 24.37
N PRO A 99 -3.74 4.80 25.18
CA PRO A 99 -2.68 4.81 26.16
C PRO A 99 -1.30 5.02 25.50
N SER A 100 -0.45 5.80 26.16
CA SER A 100 0.94 6.01 25.73
C SER A 100 1.85 4.89 26.22
N ASP A 101 2.75 4.41 25.35
CA ASP A 101 3.76 3.40 25.67
C ASP A 101 5.10 4.07 26.00
N LEU A 102 5.49 3.99 27.27
CA LEU A 102 6.76 4.46 27.83
C LEU A 102 7.61 3.29 28.37
N SER A 103 7.45 2.07 27.86
CA SER A 103 8.28 0.92 28.30
C SER A 103 9.78 1.17 28.13
N ASN A 104 10.16 2.00 27.16
CA ASN A 104 11.54 2.42 26.88
C ASN A 104 11.93 3.75 27.55
N LEU A 105 11.22 4.17 28.61
CA LEU A 105 11.57 5.37 29.38
C LEU A 105 12.91 5.19 30.07
N GLU A 106 13.82 6.15 29.88
CA GLU A 106 15.15 6.16 30.50
C GLU A 106 15.19 7.11 31.70
N TYR A 107 14.69 8.33 31.52
CA TYR A 107 14.62 9.32 32.58
C TYR A 107 13.50 10.35 32.35
N ILE A 108 13.18 11.07 33.41
CA ILE A 108 12.31 12.25 33.39
C ILE A 108 13.11 13.48 33.75
N GLU A 109 12.92 14.55 32.99
CA GLU A 109 13.53 15.85 33.25
C GLU A 109 12.45 16.88 33.59
N ILE A 110 12.63 17.59 34.71
CA ILE A 110 11.71 18.64 35.15
C ILE A 110 12.49 19.92 35.38
N TRP A 111 11.98 21.02 34.81
CA TRP A 111 12.47 22.38 35.08
C TRP A 111 11.47 23.11 35.97
N TYR A 112 11.91 23.51 37.17
CA TYR A 112 11.07 24.20 38.14
C TYR A 112 11.78 25.39 38.81
N LYS A 113 11.02 26.34 39.35
CA LYS A 113 11.53 27.40 40.24
C LYS A 113 10.49 27.79 41.28
N SER A 114 10.92 28.29 42.43
CA SER A 114 10.03 29.03 43.34
C SER A 114 9.96 30.51 42.93
N THR A 115 8.88 31.21 43.25
CA THR A 115 8.82 32.69 43.15
C THR A 115 9.11 33.41 44.46
N GLY A 116 9.50 32.67 45.51
CA GLY A 116 9.85 33.19 46.84
C GLY A 116 8.94 32.64 47.95
N GLY A 117 9.47 32.53 49.17
CA GLY A 117 8.81 31.97 50.35
C GLY A 117 9.83 31.47 51.38
N THR A 118 9.37 30.79 52.43
CA THR A 118 10.23 30.14 53.44
C THR A 118 9.85 28.67 53.63
N GLY A 119 10.84 27.79 53.74
CA GLY A 119 10.63 26.35 53.93
C GLY A 119 10.70 25.55 52.63
N THR A 120 10.36 24.28 52.72
CA THR A 120 10.41 23.29 51.63
C THR A 120 9.04 22.66 51.40
N VAL A 121 8.80 22.24 50.16
CA VAL A 121 7.62 21.46 49.74
C VAL A 121 8.08 20.25 48.94
N ASN A 122 7.43 19.11 49.14
CA ASN A 122 7.77 17.86 48.47
C ASN A 122 6.92 17.71 47.20
N MET A 123 7.54 17.45 46.06
CA MET A 123 6.87 17.24 44.78
C MET A 123 7.08 15.81 44.27
N TYR A 124 6.00 15.18 43.81
CA TYR A 124 5.98 13.85 43.19
C TYR A 124 5.22 13.87 41.87
N LEU A 125 5.52 12.89 41.02
CA LEU A 125 4.83 12.64 39.76
C LEU A 125 4.38 11.18 39.71
N ASP A 126 3.08 10.94 39.58
CA ASP A 126 2.52 9.62 39.33
C ASP A 126 2.17 9.50 37.84
N ILE A 127 2.54 8.40 37.21
CA ILE A 127 2.17 8.07 35.82
C ILE A 127 1.49 6.71 35.75
N GLY A 128 0.41 6.60 34.99
CA GLY A 128 -0.31 5.34 34.80
C GLY A 128 -1.82 5.55 34.63
N SER A 129 -2.61 4.68 35.27
CA SER A 129 -4.05 4.82 35.43
C SER A 129 -4.31 5.44 36.80
N ILE A 130 -4.86 6.65 36.84
CA ILE A 130 -5.09 7.41 38.08
C ILE A 130 -6.57 7.33 38.42
N ASN A 131 -6.89 7.29 39.72
CA ASN A 131 -8.27 7.32 40.19
C ASN A 131 -8.95 8.60 39.67
N GLU A 132 -10.06 8.41 38.98
CA GLU A 132 -10.82 9.45 38.28
C GLU A 132 -11.74 10.25 39.21
N ASP A 133 -12.12 9.68 40.36
CA ASP A 133 -12.96 10.32 41.38
C ASP A 133 -12.15 11.37 42.15
N SER A 134 -12.19 12.61 41.65
CA SER A 134 -11.27 13.67 42.05
C SER A 134 -11.61 14.24 43.43
N ASP A 135 -12.90 14.31 43.76
CA ASP A 135 -13.42 14.84 45.03
C ASP A 135 -13.90 13.75 46.01
N GLY A 136 -13.99 12.49 45.57
CA GLY A 136 -14.22 11.32 46.41
C GLY A 136 -15.69 11.04 46.71
N ASP A 137 -16.63 11.54 45.90
CA ASP A 137 -18.07 11.36 46.09
C ASP A 137 -18.63 10.11 45.34
N GLY A 138 -17.84 9.52 44.44
CA GLY A 138 -18.17 8.34 43.66
C GLY A 138 -19.12 8.58 42.49
N ILE A 139 -19.30 9.84 42.05
CA ILE A 139 -20.14 10.24 40.92
C ILE A 139 -19.22 10.71 39.78
N LEU A 140 -19.56 10.37 38.54
CA LEU A 140 -18.82 10.92 37.38
C LEU A 140 -19.25 12.37 37.16
N ASP A 141 -18.40 13.32 37.56
CA ASP A 141 -18.63 14.72 37.27
C ASP A 141 -18.16 15.09 35.87
N THR A 142 -19.03 15.77 35.12
CA THR A 142 -18.75 16.25 33.78
C THR A 142 -19.58 17.49 33.47
N GLU A 143 -19.00 18.42 32.72
CA GLU A 143 -19.77 19.54 32.17
C GLU A 143 -20.55 19.15 30.90
N ASP A 144 -20.29 17.94 30.34
CA ASP A 144 -21.05 17.33 29.24
C ASP A 144 -22.44 16.88 29.69
N SER A 145 -23.36 17.82 29.77
CA SER A 145 -24.70 17.58 30.32
C SER A 145 -25.53 16.60 29.47
N ASN A 146 -25.18 16.42 28.18
CA ASN A 146 -25.92 15.55 27.26
C ASN A 146 -25.13 14.32 26.78
N ARG A 147 -23.87 14.18 27.21
CA ARG A 147 -22.97 13.03 26.97
C ARG A 147 -22.66 12.80 25.49
N ASN A 148 -22.55 13.87 24.71
CA ASN A 148 -22.24 13.79 23.28
C ASN A 148 -20.73 13.87 22.97
N GLY A 149 -19.89 14.15 23.98
CA GLY A 149 -18.44 14.30 23.87
C GLY A 149 -17.97 15.67 23.36
N PHE A 150 -18.85 16.67 23.30
CA PHE A 150 -18.55 18.02 22.82
C PHE A 150 -19.13 19.08 23.76
N LEU A 151 -18.42 20.20 23.91
CA LEU A 151 -19.00 21.40 24.50
C LEU A 151 -20.03 21.98 23.55
N ASP A 152 -21.29 22.05 23.97
CA ASP A 152 -22.32 22.74 23.20
C ASP A 152 -22.97 23.92 23.94
N TYR A 153 -23.74 24.67 23.14
CA TYR A 153 -24.47 25.84 23.60
C TYR A 153 -25.95 25.61 23.35
N ASP A 154 -26.70 25.42 24.43
CA ASP A 154 -28.15 25.29 24.35
C ASP A 154 -28.77 26.66 24.06
N THR A 155 -29.00 26.92 22.78
CA THR A 155 -29.66 28.13 22.28
C THR A 155 -31.07 28.36 22.84
N ASN A 156 -31.77 27.31 23.31
CA ASN A 156 -33.10 27.43 23.90
C ASN A 156 -33.04 27.86 25.37
N ARG A 157 -31.99 27.50 26.09
CA ARG A 157 -31.78 27.84 27.50
C ARG A 157 -30.84 29.03 27.69
N ASN A 158 -30.11 29.43 26.66
CA ASN A 158 -29.06 30.45 26.71
C ASN A 158 -27.97 30.09 27.75
N ILE A 159 -27.66 28.79 27.85
CA ILE A 159 -26.67 28.22 28.77
C ILE A 159 -25.58 27.56 27.91
N SER A 160 -24.33 27.84 28.24
CA SER A 160 -23.15 27.18 27.68
C SER A 160 -22.80 25.99 28.57
N GLU A 161 -22.44 24.84 28.00
CA GLU A 161 -21.88 23.74 28.78
C GLU A 161 -20.48 24.08 29.30
N ASP A 162 -19.73 24.95 28.60
CA ASP A 162 -18.40 25.46 28.97
C ASP A 162 -18.44 26.37 30.21
N THR A 163 -18.61 25.75 31.37
CA THR A 163 -18.77 26.40 32.68
C THR A 163 -18.06 25.65 33.81
N GLY A 164 -17.55 24.45 33.53
CA GLY A 164 -16.94 23.52 34.47
C GLY A 164 -17.94 22.67 35.26
N TYR A 165 -17.42 21.64 35.93
CA TYR A 165 -18.18 20.83 36.88
C TYR A 165 -17.88 21.24 38.32
N THR A 166 -18.81 20.94 39.24
CA THR A 166 -18.68 21.32 40.66
C THR A 166 -17.78 20.32 41.38
N PHE A 167 -16.85 20.79 42.20
CA PHE A 167 -15.99 19.97 43.04
C PHE A 167 -16.29 20.36 44.49
N ASP A 168 -16.86 19.47 45.29
CA ASP A 168 -17.54 19.84 46.54
C ASP A 168 -16.87 19.34 47.83
N ASN A 169 -15.78 18.58 47.73
CA ASN A 169 -15.15 17.95 48.89
C ASN A 169 -13.61 18.08 48.93
N PRO A 170 -12.99 18.61 50.01
CA PRO A 170 -13.58 19.23 51.20
C PRO A 170 -13.89 20.73 51.02
N PHE A 171 -13.61 21.31 49.85
CA PHE A 171 -13.84 22.72 49.54
C PHE A 171 -14.59 22.85 48.22
N THR A 172 -15.67 23.62 48.21
CA THR A 172 -16.41 23.91 46.97
C THR A 172 -15.59 24.78 46.01
N THR A 173 -15.43 24.31 44.78
CA THR A 173 -14.87 25.02 43.63
C THR A 173 -15.52 24.52 42.32
N VAL A 174 -15.12 25.07 41.18
CA VAL A 174 -15.61 24.65 39.86
C VAL A 174 -14.41 24.35 38.97
N VAL A 175 -14.22 23.08 38.63
CA VAL A 175 -13.12 22.58 37.79
C VAL A 175 -13.52 22.75 36.32
N GLY A 176 -12.61 23.25 35.48
CA GLY A 176 -12.91 23.56 34.07
C GLY A 176 -13.56 24.93 33.82
N SER A 177 -13.98 25.63 34.87
CA SER A 177 -14.55 26.97 34.74
C SER A 177 -13.51 28.02 34.29
N GLY A 178 -13.95 29.12 33.68
CA GLY A 178 -13.11 30.29 33.43
C GLY A 178 -13.03 31.24 34.63
N PRO A 179 -12.15 32.26 34.60
CA PRO A 179 -12.00 33.21 35.71
C PRO A 179 -13.22 34.14 35.91
N GLY A 180 -14.16 34.16 34.95
CA GLY A 180 -15.44 34.88 35.04
C GLY A 180 -15.28 36.40 35.11
N LEU A 181 -14.30 36.96 34.39
CA LEU A 181 -13.97 38.40 34.37
C LEU A 181 -14.71 39.14 33.25
N SER A 182 -15.18 38.42 32.24
CA SER A 182 -15.92 38.91 31.07
C SER A 182 -16.79 37.79 30.49
N SER A 183 -17.68 38.10 29.54
CA SER A 183 -18.48 37.10 28.84
C SER A 183 -17.66 36.09 28.02
N THR A 184 -16.40 36.39 27.72
CA THR A 184 -15.48 35.53 26.96
C THR A 184 -14.53 34.72 27.85
N THR A 185 -14.71 34.78 29.19
CA THR A 185 -13.85 34.09 30.16
C THR A 185 -14.66 33.29 31.18
N ILE A 186 -15.87 32.86 30.80
CA ILE A 186 -16.79 32.11 31.67
C ILE A 186 -16.39 30.63 31.79
N GLY A 187 -15.96 30.02 30.68
CA GLY A 187 -15.38 28.67 30.63
C GLY A 187 -13.92 28.72 30.17
N ASP A 188 -13.27 27.56 30.12
CA ASP A 188 -11.90 27.43 29.60
C ASP A 188 -11.84 26.90 28.15
N GLY A 189 -12.99 26.60 27.55
CA GLY A 189 -13.14 26.22 26.15
C GLY A 189 -12.74 24.77 25.85
N VAL A 190 -12.70 23.93 26.88
CA VAL A 190 -12.32 22.51 26.81
C VAL A 190 -13.35 21.70 27.56
N LEU A 191 -13.73 20.52 27.06
CA LEU A 191 -14.66 19.65 27.79
C LEU A 191 -13.94 19.01 28.98
N ASN A 192 -14.40 19.31 30.20
CA ASN A 192 -13.88 18.82 31.46
C ASN A 192 -14.81 17.77 32.05
N THR A 193 -14.23 16.62 32.34
CA THR A 193 -14.86 15.44 32.93
C THR A 193 -13.85 14.78 33.86
N GLU A 194 -14.32 14.03 34.84
CA GLU A 194 -13.50 13.16 35.65
C GLU A 194 -13.05 11.88 34.93
N ASP A 195 -13.68 11.53 33.80
CA ASP A 195 -13.27 10.42 32.93
C ASP A 195 -11.95 10.76 32.20
N LEU A 196 -10.82 10.38 32.79
CA LEU A 196 -9.47 10.70 32.31
C LEU A 196 -9.05 9.84 31.11
N ASN A 197 -9.74 8.72 30.89
CA ASN A 197 -9.40 7.76 29.83
C ASN A 197 -10.43 7.70 28.68
N ASP A 198 -11.46 8.54 28.72
CA ASP A 198 -12.54 8.69 27.74
C ASP A 198 -13.34 7.38 27.50
N ASN A 199 -13.49 6.51 28.52
CA ASN A 199 -14.27 5.27 28.37
C ASN A 199 -15.77 5.41 28.70
N GLY A 200 -16.21 6.61 29.11
CA GLY A 200 -17.57 6.96 29.46
C GLY A 200 -18.02 6.50 30.85
N MET A 201 -17.10 6.06 31.72
CA MET A 201 -17.35 5.59 33.08
C MET A 201 -16.37 6.24 34.06
N LEU A 202 -16.69 6.18 35.36
CA LEU A 202 -15.79 6.61 36.43
C LEU A 202 -14.95 5.42 36.91
N ASP A 203 -13.64 5.45 36.67
CA ASP A 203 -12.70 4.44 37.14
C ASP A 203 -12.05 4.85 38.48
N THR A 204 -12.53 4.25 39.58
CA THR A 204 -12.02 4.58 40.92
C THR A 204 -10.73 3.84 41.31
N GLY A 205 -10.24 2.93 40.45
CA GLY A 205 -9.04 2.14 40.68
C GLY A 205 -7.80 2.83 40.11
N GLU A 206 -6.69 2.84 40.85
CA GLU A 206 -5.43 3.39 40.36
C GLU A 206 -4.32 2.33 40.26
N GLN A 207 -3.51 2.43 39.20
CA GLN A 207 -2.26 1.70 38.99
C GLN A 207 -1.23 2.65 38.41
N TYR A 208 -0.21 2.99 39.20
CA TYR A 208 0.74 4.03 38.83
C TYR A 208 2.16 3.72 39.28
N ILE A 209 3.09 4.48 38.70
CA ILE A 209 4.50 4.56 39.04
C ILE A 209 4.73 5.97 39.60
N ARG A 210 5.20 6.07 40.85
CA ARG A 210 5.55 7.33 41.51
C ARG A 210 7.02 7.64 41.34
N ILE A 211 7.30 8.88 40.95
CA ILE A 211 8.62 9.36 40.55
C ILE A 211 8.93 10.62 41.39
N PRO A 212 10.11 10.74 42.03
CA PRO A 212 11.31 9.87 41.92
C PRO A 212 11.24 8.53 42.64
N GLY A 213 10.21 8.30 43.45
CA GLY A 213 9.99 7.03 44.14
C GLY A 213 8.89 7.19 45.19
N LEU A 214 8.41 6.09 45.76
CA LEU A 214 7.32 6.10 46.74
C LEU A 214 7.63 6.95 47.99
N THR A 215 8.90 6.99 48.41
CA THR A 215 9.35 7.69 49.63
C THR A 215 10.33 8.83 49.39
N ASN A 216 10.79 9.04 48.14
CA ASN A 216 11.86 9.98 47.81
C ASN A 216 11.31 11.15 46.99
N PRO A 217 10.89 12.28 47.60
CA PRO A 217 10.36 13.43 46.87
C PRO A 217 11.43 14.24 46.14
N ILE A 218 10.98 15.04 45.17
CA ILE A 218 11.71 16.24 44.76
C ILE A 218 11.46 17.31 45.84
N ALA A 219 12.46 17.61 46.67
CA ALA A 219 12.36 18.67 47.67
C ALA A 219 12.57 20.05 47.01
N VAL A 220 11.50 20.84 46.90
CA VAL A 220 11.53 22.20 46.35
C VAL A 220 11.76 23.19 47.48
N ASP A 221 12.92 23.85 47.48
CA ASP A 221 13.22 24.96 48.39
C ASP A 221 12.52 26.24 47.92
N CYS A 222 11.58 26.73 48.73
CA CYS A 222 10.80 27.91 48.38
C CYS A 222 11.62 29.21 48.42
N ALA A 223 12.79 29.22 49.07
CA ALA A 223 13.70 30.36 49.06
C ALA A 223 14.52 30.47 47.77
N ASN A 224 14.67 29.37 47.01
CA ASN A 224 15.44 29.36 45.77
C ASN A 224 14.59 29.83 44.58
N THR A 225 14.83 31.06 44.13
CA THR A 225 14.08 31.68 43.02
C THR A 225 14.71 31.48 41.63
N THR A 226 15.69 30.61 41.50
CA THR A 226 16.36 30.32 40.22
C THR A 226 15.82 29.03 39.60
N TRP A 227 15.83 28.94 38.26
CA TRP A 227 15.43 27.72 37.55
C TRP A 227 16.34 26.55 37.91
N GLN A 228 15.73 25.48 38.40
CA GLN A 228 16.36 24.22 38.75
C GLN A 228 15.96 23.15 37.74
N LYS A 229 16.94 22.37 37.28
CA LYS A 229 16.72 21.16 36.52
C LYS A 229 16.90 19.96 37.43
N VAL A 230 15.92 19.05 37.42
CA VAL A 230 16.06 17.73 38.03
C VAL A 230 15.92 16.65 36.96
N ARG A 231 16.87 15.72 36.92
CA ARG A 231 16.83 14.51 36.07
C ARG A 231 16.67 13.29 36.97
N ILE A 232 15.63 12.52 36.71
CA ILE A 232 15.28 11.33 37.48
C ILE A 232 15.39 10.13 36.56
N TYR A 233 16.44 9.33 36.76
CA TYR A 233 16.66 8.09 36.00
C TYR A 233 15.76 6.98 36.55
N ILE A 234 15.19 6.19 35.64
CA ILE A 234 14.28 5.11 35.99
C ILE A 234 15.06 3.80 36.06
N ASN A 235 15.32 3.32 37.27
CA ASN A 235 16.01 2.05 37.51
C ASN A 235 15.02 0.88 37.42
N LYS A 236 14.91 0.28 36.24
CA LYS A 236 13.96 -0.81 35.96
C LYS A 236 14.28 -2.11 36.69
N ASN A 237 15.51 -2.27 37.21
CA ASN A 237 15.88 -3.44 38.01
C ASN A 237 15.34 -3.40 39.44
N ASN A 238 14.84 -2.25 39.91
CA ASN A 238 14.22 -2.13 41.22
C ASN A 238 12.83 -1.47 41.16
N PRO A 239 11.84 -2.14 40.53
CA PRO A 239 10.49 -1.59 40.37
C PRO A 239 9.78 -1.22 41.68
N ALA A 240 10.14 -1.90 42.78
CA ALA A 240 9.58 -1.66 44.11
C ALA A 240 9.88 -0.25 44.66
N LEU A 241 10.84 0.48 44.08
CA LEU A 241 11.10 1.88 44.43
C LEU A 241 9.96 2.81 43.98
N TYR A 242 9.26 2.46 42.91
CA TYR A 242 8.34 3.36 42.23
C TYR A 242 6.86 2.96 42.37
N THR A 243 6.57 1.67 42.59
CA THR A 243 5.19 1.19 42.68
C THR A 243 5.02 0.11 43.76
N SER A 244 3.84 0.07 44.37
CA SER A 244 3.45 -0.98 45.33
C SER A 244 3.15 -2.33 44.67
N SER A 245 3.11 -2.38 43.33
CA SER A 245 2.88 -3.59 42.53
C SER A 245 4.05 -3.85 41.56
N PRO A 246 5.23 -4.27 42.05
CA PRO A 246 6.45 -4.41 41.24
C PRO A 246 6.29 -5.27 39.99
N ASP A 247 5.49 -6.34 40.07
CA ASP A 247 5.24 -7.26 38.96
C ASP A 247 4.49 -6.62 37.78
N ALA A 248 3.78 -5.51 38.01
CA ALA A 248 3.00 -4.79 37.00
C ALA A 248 3.76 -3.59 36.40
N PHE A 249 5.00 -3.32 36.82
CA PHE A 249 5.73 -2.10 36.45
C PHE A 249 5.85 -1.88 34.94
N GLU A 250 6.27 -2.92 34.20
CA GLU A 250 6.37 -2.85 32.74
C GLU A 250 5.02 -2.69 32.05
N ASP A 251 3.96 -3.29 32.60
CA ASP A 251 2.61 -3.17 32.03
C ASP A 251 2.00 -1.79 32.28
N ILE A 252 2.31 -1.16 33.41
CA ILE A 252 1.94 0.23 33.70
C ILE A 252 2.64 1.17 32.71
N LEU A 253 3.95 0.97 32.44
CA LEU A 253 4.68 1.79 31.48
C LEU A 253 4.17 1.65 30.05
N LYS A 254 3.64 0.49 29.66
CA LYS A 254 3.01 0.29 28.33
C LYS A 254 1.65 0.98 28.18
N LYS A 255 1.00 1.33 29.30
CA LYS A 255 -0.40 1.81 29.31
C LYS A 255 -0.60 3.01 30.24
N ILE A 256 -0.11 4.17 29.81
CA ILE A 256 -0.26 5.41 30.57
C ILE A 256 -1.44 6.22 30.02
N TYR A 257 -2.42 6.49 30.88
CA TYR A 257 -3.62 7.29 30.56
C TYR A 257 -3.53 8.71 31.13
N ALA A 258 -2.95 8.87 32.32
CA ALA A 258 -2.84 10.15 32.99
C ALA A 258 -1.50 10.33 33.73
N ILE A 259 -1.15 11.60 33.95
CA ILE A 259 -0.03 12.03 34.79
C ILE A 259 -0.61 12.88 35.94
N ARG A 260 -0.31 12.50 37.17
CA ARG A 260 -0.72 13.23 38.38
C ARG A 260 0.49 13.86 39.06
N LEU A 261 0.46 15.18 39.24
CA LEU A 261 1.45 15.93 40.01
C LEU A 261 0.94 16.14 41.44
N ILE A 262 1.79 15.84 42.43
CA ILE A 262 1.44 15.92 43.84
C ILE A 262 2.40 16.87 44.54
N LEU A 263 1.86 17.81 45.31
CA LEU A 263 2.61 18.57 46.32
C LEU A 263 2.19 18.08 47.71
N HIS A 264 3.18 17.74 48.52
CA HIS A 264 3.01 17.31 49.91
C HIS A 264 3.72 18.30 50.84
N ASN A 265 3.01 18.73 51.88
CA ASN A 265 3.50 19.63 52.89
C ASN A 265 4.78 19.07 53.54
N ASN A 266 5.72 19.96 53.84
CA ASN A 266 6.92 19.65 54.60
C ASN A 266 7.15 20.76 55.63
N SER A 267 7.76 21.89 55.22
CA SER A 267 7.95 23.04 56.12
C SER A 267 7.42 24.36 55.57
N ALA A 268 7.10 24.43 54.26
CA ALA A 268 6.47 25.60 53.65
C ALA A 268 4.94 25.53 53.77
N THR A 269 4.33 26.53 54.40
CA THR A 269 2.86 26.62 54.54
C THR A 269 2.17 27.28 53.35
N THR A 270 2.82 28.23 52.68
CA THR A 270 2.32 28.88 51.46
C THR A 270 3.48 29.19 50.51
N GLY A 271 3.21 29.27 49.20
CA GLY A 271 4.24 29.58 48.22
C GLY A 271 3.76 29.46 46.78
N THR A 272 4.69 29.60 45.82
CA THR A 272 4.40 29.37 44.40
C THR A 272 5.55 28.67 43.72
N ILE A 273 5.25 27.54 43.08
CA ILE A 273 6.18 26.79 42.24
C ILE A 273 5.78 27.04 40.79
N LEU A 274 6.76 27.31 39.93
CA LEU A 274 6.58 27.37 38.49
C LEU A 274 7.28 26.17 37.86
N ILE A 275 6.60 25.46 36.98
CA ILE A 275 7.12 24.33 36.21
C ILE A 275 7.09 24.73 34.74
N ASP A 276 8.24 24.79 34.08
CA ASP A 276 8.31 25.15 32.67
C ASP A 276 8.08 23.93 31.79
N THR A 277 8.82 22.84 32.06
CA THR A 277 8.75 21.61 31.27
C THR A 277 8.83 20.37 32.16
N ILE A 278 8.10 19.33 31.73
CA ILE A 278 8.24 17.95 32.18
C ILE A 278 8.49 17.15 30.90
N ARG A 279 9.63 16.46 30.80
CA ARG A 279 10.02 15.68 29.63
C ARG A 279 10.18 14.22 30.02
N PHE A 280 9.45 13.35 29.35
CA PHE A 280 9.63 11.90 29.40
C PHE A 280 10.58 11.51 28.27
N VAL A 281 11.77 11.01 28.60
CA VAL A 281 12.81 10.76 27.60
C VAL A 281 12.95 9.27 27.36
N THR A 282 12.53 8.84 26.18
CA THR A 282 12.77 7.50 25.62
C THR A 282 13.92 7.58 24.61
N MET A 283 14.85 6.63 24.63
CA MET A 283 16.05 6.68 23.79
C MET A 283 16.10 5.54 22.77
N HIS A 284 16.60 5.84 21.57
CA HIS A 284 16.90 4.80 20.57
C HIS A 284 18.17 3.99 20.91
N TRP A 285 19.04 4.59 21.71
CA TRP A 285 20.17 3.92 22.33
C TRP A 285 19.73 3.38 23.68
N GLN A 286 19.98 2.10 23.91
CA GLN A 286 19.64 1.43 25.16
C GLN A 286 20.86 0.72 25.72
N VAL A 287 20.91 0.57 27.03
CA VAL A 287 21.89 -0.30 27.69
C VAL A 287 21.50 -1.75 27.37
N ASP A 288 22.37 -2.46 26.66
CA ASP A 288 22.16 -3.84 26.23
C ASP A 288 22.71 -4.82 27.29
N SER A 289 23.89 -4.52 27.83
CA SER A 289 24.51 -5.31 28.90
C SER A 289 25.48 -4.51 29.75
N ILE A 290 25.61 -4.91 31.03
CA ILE A 290 26.62 -4.46 31.99
C ILE A 290 27.37 -5.71 32.47
N ASP A 291 28.70 -5.67 32.44
CA ASP A 291 29.59 -6.77 32.83
C ASP A 291 29.28 -8.10 32.11
N GLY A 292 28.78 -8.00 30.88
CA GLY A 292 28.41 -9.15 30.05
C GLY A 292 27.04 -9.77 30.38
N ILE A 293 26.25 -9.15 31.26
CA ILE A 293 24.91 -9.60 31.65
C ILE A 293 23.88 -8.56 31.19
N SER A 294 22.70 -8.99 30.74
CA SER A 294 21.61 -8.07 30.42
C SER A 294 21.12 -7.39 31.71
N ASP A 295 21.47 -6.12 31.85
CA ASP A 295 21.32 -5.32 33.06
C ASP A 295 21.12 -3.85 32.61
N THR A 296 20.15 -3.15 33.21
CA THR A 296 19.81 -1.75 32.91
C THR A 296 19.97 -0.84 34.13
N ASP A 297 20.81 -1.23 35.09
CA ASP A 297 21.02 -0.49 36.33
C ASP A 297 21.56 0.92 36.08
N THR A 298 20.67 1.90 36.24
CA THR A 298 21.00 3.31 36.02
C THR A 298 21.98 3.87 37.05
N ASP A 299 22.24 3.18 38.17
CA ASP A 299 23.28 3.60 39.11
C ASP A 299 24.69 3.28 38.58
N LYS A 300 24.80 2.31 37.66
CA LYS A 300 26.06 1.91 37.03
C LYS A 300 26.27 2.59 35.68
N VAL A 301 25.24 2.68 34.83
CA VAL A 301 25.31 3.26 33.49
C VAL A 301 24.11 4.15 33.24
N LYS A 302 24.34 5.42 32.87
CA LYS A 302 23.28 6.38 32.52
C LYS A 302 23.44 6.85 31.10
N LEU A 303 22.35 6.82 30.36
CA LEU A 303 22.20 7.43 29.04
C LEU A 303 21.41 8.71 29.20
N THR A 304 21.93 9.82 28.70
CA THR A 304 21.29 11.14 28.80
C THR A 304 21.36 11.83 27.46
N LEU A 305 20.25 12.39 27.00
CA LEU A 305 20.28 13.31 25.87
C LEU A 305 20.65 14.70 26.41
N ILE A 306 21.77 15.24 25.94
CA ILE A 306 22.20 16.61 26.26
C ILE A 306 22.02 17.49 25.03
N ASP A 307 21.66 18.74 25.23
CA ASP A 307 21.43 19.66 24.12
C ASP A 307 21.94 21.08 24.39
N SER A 308 22.14 21.80 23.30
CA SER A 308 22.77 23.13 23.28
C SER A 308 21.93 24.25 23.89
N PHE A 309 20.68 23.99 24.29
CA PHE A 309 19.81 24.96 24.97
C PHE A 309 19.69 24.68 26.47
N ASN A 310 19.59 23.40 26.86
CA ASN A 310 19.25 22.97 28.22
C ASN A 310 20.48 22.54 29.03
N ASP A 311 21.62 22.28 28.38
CA ASP A 311 22.87 21.89 29.02
C ASP A 311 23.97 22.91 28.71
N SER A 312 24.30 23.77 29.69
CA SER A 312 25.23 24.89 29.50
C SER A 312 26.65 24.46 29.16
N GLU A 313 27.10 23.32 29.67
CA GLU A 313 28.40 22.73 29.33
C GLU A 313 28.42 22.29 27.86
N TYR A 314 27.38 21.55 27.44
CA TYR A 314 27.25 21.12 26.06
C TYR A 314 27.10 22.30 25.10
N ALA A 315 26.33 23.32 25.45
CA ALA A 315 26.14 24.51 24.64
C ALA A 315 27.46 25.22 24.30
N GLN A 316 28.48 25.15 25.16
CA GLN A 316 29.77 25.79 24.91
C GLN A 316 30.65 24.97 23.96
N GLU A 317 30.50 23.64 23.99
CA GLU A 317 31.36 22.69 23.27
C GLU A 317 30.60 21.81 22.28
N SER A 318 29.40 22.24 21.86
CA SER A 318 28.52 21.44 21.02
C SER A 318 29.19 21.09 19.69
N PHE A 319 28.81 19.95 19.10
CA PHE A 319 29.40 19.50 17.85
C PHE A 319 29.21 20.56 16.74
N ALA A 320 28.00 21.11 16.62
CA ALA A 320 27.67 22.15 15.64
C ALA A 320 28.53 23.43 15.76
N ARG A 321 29.02 23.74 16.96
CA ARG A 321 29.82 24.96 17.22
C ARG A 321 31.31 24.73 17.04
N THR A 322 31.81 23.59 17.51
CA THR A 322 33.24 23.24 17.49
C THR A 322 33.67 22.64 16.16
N LYS A 323 32.77 21.95 15.46
CA LYS A 323 32.94 21.32 14.14
C LYS A 323 31.97 21.91 13.12
N SER A 324 31.80 23.24 13.13
CA SER A 324 30.82 23.93 12.28
C SER A 324 30.93 23.58 10.81
N ASP A 325 32.14 23.44 10.29
CA ASP A 325 32.38 23.15 8.87
C ASP A 325 31.87 21.76 8.46
N VAL A 326 32.02 20.77 9.35
CA VAL A 326 31.51 19.40 9.15
C VAL A 326 29.99 19.39 9.34
N TYR A 327 29.49 20.07 10.36
CA TYR A 327 28.05 20.18 10.59
C TYR A 327 27.32 20.82 9.40
N THR A 328 27.87 21.90 8.83
CA THR A 328 27.29 22.54 7.64
C THR A 328 27.40 21.68 6.38
N SER A 329 28.42 20.83 6.26
CA SER A 329 28.53 19.92 5.11
C SER A 329 27.49 18.79 5.18
N LEU A 330 27.14 18.33 6.39
CA LEU A 330 26.11 17.31 6.62
C LEU A 330 24.68 17.86 6.53
N TYR A 331 24.44 19.07 7.06
CA TYR A 331 23.10 19.60 7.29
C TYR A 331 22.76 20.89 6.52
N GLY A 332 23.66 21.36 5.66
CA GLY A 332 23.50 22.56 4.83
C GLY A 332 24.10 23.82 5.46
N ASP A 333 24.40 24.79 4.59
CA ASP A 333 25.06 26.04 4.98
C ASP A 333 24.20 26.86 5.96
N LYS A 334 24.78 27.16 7.13
CA LYS A 334 24.16 28.01 8.15
C LYS A 334 25.15 29.06 8.63
N SER A 335 24.67 30.28 8.85
CA SER A 335 25.45 31.33 9.48
C SER A 335 25.73 31.00 10.96
N LYS A 336 26.77 31.60 11.54
CA LYS A 336 27.08 31.44 12.99
C LYS A 336 25.90 31.81 13.90
N LYS A 337 25.09 32.79 13.47
CA LYS A 337 23.87 33.19 14.20
C LYS A 337 22.81 32.09 14.14
N GLU A 338 22.58 31.52 12.97
CA GLU A 338 21.62 30.41 12.79
C GLU A 338 22.08 29.14 13.52
N LEU A 339 23.38 28.85 13.54
CA LEU A 339 23.94 27.75 14.34
C LEU A 339 23.71 27.96 15.84
N SER A 340 23.87 29.20 16.35
CA SER A 340 23.59 29.49 17.76
C SER A 340 22.12 29.38 18.16
N GLN A 341 21.21 29.45 17.18
CA GLN A 341 19.76 29.32 17.33
C GLN A 341 19.24 27.94 16.93
N THR A 342 20.11 27.03 16.47
CA THR A 342 19.74 25.65 16.16
C THR A 342 19.95 24.80 17.42
N MET A 343 18.91 24.08 17.83
CA MET A 343 19.05 23.07 18.88
C MET A 343 19.71 21.83 18.29
N GLU A 344 20.91 21.54 18.75
CA GLU A 344 21.67 20.32 18.45
C GLU A 344 21.90 19.55 19.76
N SER A 345 21.85 18.21 19.69
CA SER A 345 21.87 17.29 20.82
C SER A 345 22.79 16.10 20.60
N ALA A 346 23.46 15.64 21.66
CA ALA A 346 24.29 14.44 21.67
C ALA A 346 23.88 13.44 22.76
N LEU A 347 24.30 12.19 22.61
CA LEU A 347 24.18 11.15 23.61
C LEU A 347 25.31 11.28 24.64
N ASN A 348 25.00 11.61 25.89
CA ASN A 348 25.92 11.53 27.00
C ASN A 348 25.81 10.18 27.71
N VAL A 349 26.93 9.46 27.78
CA VAL A 349 27.05 8.17 28.46
C VAL A 349 27.95 8.37 29.67
N THR A 350 27.42 8.10 30.87
CA THR A 350 28.21 8.07 32.10
C THR A 350 28.18 6.67 32.69
N TYR A 351 29.32 6.17 33.13
CA TYR A 351 29.42 4.85 33.72
C TYR A 351 30.30 4.87 34.97
N SER A 352 30.03 3.99 35.93
CA SER A 352 30.79 3.85 37.15
C SER A 352 30.70 2.46 37.75
N SER A 353 31.81 1.98 38.31
CA SER A 353 31.87 0.71 39.06
C SER A 353 31.43 -0.51 38.23
N ILE A 354 31.81 -0.51 36.96
CA ILE A 354 31.61 -1.59 35.99
C ILE A 354 32.97 -2.04 35.46
N THR A 355 33.02 -3.23 34.88
CA THR A 355 34.13 -3.76 34.06
C THR A 355 33.89 -3.57 32.57
N SER A 356 32.63 -3.67 32.14
CA SER A 356 32.21 -3.34 30.79
C SER A 356 30.74 -2.92 30.73
N ALA A 357 30.38 -2.11 29.73
CA ALA A 357 28.99 -1.81 29.41
C ALA A 357 28.82 -1.67 27.91
N THR A 358 27.74 -2.22 27.37
CA THR A 358 27.39 -2.13 25.95
C THR A 358 26.11 -1.35 25.79
N ILE A 359 26.15 -0.33 24.93
CA ILE A 359 24.95 0.37 24.46
C ILE A 359 24.66 -0.04 23.01
N LYS A 360 23.39 -0.26 22.69
CA LYS A 360 22.92 -0.73 21.38
C LYS A 360 21.89 0.21 20.80
N ARG A 361 22.01 0.48 19.50
CA ARG A 361 20.98 1.11 18.68
C ARG A 361 20.54 0.14 17.61
N LYS A 362 19.26 -0.26 17.67
CA LYS A 362 18.62 -1.06 16.60
C LYS A 362 17.99 -0.14 15.56
N PHE A 363 18.12 -0.49 14.29
CA PHE A 363 17.53 0.23 13.18
C PHE A 363 16.16 -0.36 12.84
N TYR A 364 15.18 0.52 12.59
CA TYR A 364 13.83 0.10 12.21
C TYR A 364 13.79 -0.58 10.83
N LYS A 365 14.75 -0.23 9.96
CA LYS A 365 14.97 -0.84 8.65
C LYS A 365 16.48 -1.14 8.51
N PRO A 366 16.86 -2.30 7.94
CA PRO A 366 18.27 -2.58 7.66
C PRO A 366 18.89 -1.50 6.76
N MET A 367 20.12 -1.12 7.05
CA MET A 367 20.92 -0.17 6.28
C MET A 367 21.82 -0.90 5.27
N ASP A 368 21.79 -0.46 4.01
CA ASP A 368 22.72 -0.94 2.97
C ASP A 368 23.94 -0.03 2.94
N LEU A 369 25.05 -0.51 3.52
CA LEU A 369 26.31 0.22 3.62
C LEU A 369 27.34 -0.22 2.57
N ARG A 370 27.01 -1.12 1.63
CA ARG A 370 27.94 -1.65 0.62
C ARG A 370 28.53 -0.58 -0.29
N PHE A 371 27.83 0.54 -0.44
CA PHE A 371 28.20 1.63 -1.33
C PHE A 371 29.15 2.64 -0.70
N TYR A 372 29.61 2.42 0.53
CA TYR A 372 30.44 3.35 1.29
C TYR A 372 31.73 2.64 1.74
N ARG A 373 32.81 3.39 1.95
CA ARG A 373 34.07 2.81 2.46
C ARG A 373 34.19 2.91 3.97
N ASN A 374 33.61 3.96 4.56
CA ASN A 374 33.83 4.31 5.95
C ASN A 374 32.51 4.68 6.65
N VAL A 375 32.44 4.37 7.95
CA VAL A 375 31.43 4.89 8.88
C VAL A 375 32.14 5.76 9.89
N HIS A 376 31.70 7.01 10.03
CA HIS A 376 32.22 7.98 10.99
C HIS A 376 31.36 7.97 12.25
N CYS A 377 32.00 8.05 13.41
CA CYS A 377 31.34 8.20 14.71
C CYS A 377 32.03 9.32 15.47
N TRP A 378 31.34 10.44 15.72
CA TRP A 378 31.91 11.55 16.47
C TRP A 378 31.77 11.35 17.97
N ILE A 379 32.88 11.44 18.70
CA ILE A 379 32.90 11.27 20.15
C ILE A 379 33.65 12.40 20.84
N ASN A 380 33.23 12.77 22.05
CA ASN A 380 33.93 13.69 22.94
C ASN A 380 34.09 13.03 24.30
N ILE A 381 35.30 12.56 24.61
CA ILE A 381 35.60 11.88 25.88
C ILE A 381 35.71 12.93 26.99
N ARG A 382 34.81 12.90 27.97
CA ARG A 382 34.84 13.84 29.10
C ARG A 382 35.74 13.36 30.22
N ASN A 383 35.70 12.06 30.50
CA ASN A 383 36.50 11.42 31.53
C ASN A 383 36.71 9.94 31.17
N TYR A 384 37.92 9.42 31.36
CA TYR A 384 38.25 8.01 31.14
C TYR A 384 39.39 7.57 32.05
N THR A 385 39.52 6.27 32.26
CA THR A 385 40.66 5.69 33.00
C THR A 385 41.70 5.15 32.02
N SER A 386 42.99 5.30 32.38
CA SER A 386 44.08 4.79 31.55
C SER A 386 43.96 3.27 31.37
N GLY A 387 43.75 2.82 30.13
CA GLY A 387 43.46 1.43 29.79
C GLY A 387 42.02 1.16 29.34
N ASP A 388 41.11 2.12 29.51
CA ASP A 388 39.75 2.04 28.97
C ASP A 388 39.80 1.99 27.43
N THR A 389 38.99 1.09 26.86
CA THR A 389 38.89 0.90 25.41
C THR A 389 37.42 0.96 25.00
N LEU A 390 37.15 1.65 23.88
CA LEU A 390 35.85 1.66 23.23
C LEU A 390 35.82 0.63 22.11
N ILE A 391 34.80 -0.22 22.11
CA ILE A 391 34.57 -1.24 21.08
C ILE A 391 33.32 -0.86 20.29
N PHE A 392 33.45 -0.75 18.97
CA PHE A 392 32.34 -0.50 18.07
C PHE A 392 31.99 -1.79 17.33
N ARG A 393 30.70 -2.13 17.23
CA ARG A 393 30.25 -3.24 16.39
C ARG A 393 29.15 -2.83 15.43
N LEU A 394 29.28 -3.26 14.18
CA LEU A 394 28.24 -3.14 13.15
C LEU A 394 27.61 -4.52 12.93
N HIS A 395 26.34 -4.67 13.25
CA HIS A 395 25.62 -5.94 13.26
C HIS A 395 24.74 -6.09 12.02
N SER A 396 24.87 -7.20 11.30
CA SER A 396 23.84 -7.65 10.35
C SER A 396 22.89 -8.69 10.95
N SER A 397 23.32 -9.37 12.01
CA SER A 397 22.51 -10.20 12.89
C SER A 397 23.03 -10.08 14.33
N ASP A 398 22.40 -10.74 15.31
CA ASP A 398 22.95 -10.77 16.67
C ASP A 398 24.28 -11.53 16.76
N ASN A 399 24.59 -12.42 15.80
CA ASN A 399 25.81 -13.23 15.76
C ASN A 399 26.84 -12.76 14.72
N ASP A 400 26.41 -12.02 13.69
CA ASP A 400 27.26 -11.56 12.59
C ASP A 400 27.56 -10.06 12.74
N TYR A 401 28.83 -9.73 13.05
CA TYR A 401 29.26 -8.34 13.18
C TYR A 401 30.72 -8.08 12.80
N LEU A 402 31.01 -6.82 12.46
CA LEU A 402 32.35 -6.28 12.36
C LEU A 402 32.71 -5.56 13.66
N GLU A 403 33.86 -5.87 14.26
CA GLU A 403 34.29 -5.32 15.55
C GLU A 403 35.55 -4.46 15.38
N TYR A 404 35.52 -3.27 15.98
CA TYR A 404 36.59 -2.30 15.97
C TYR A 404 36.89 -1.84 17.40
N SER A 405 38.13 -1.49 17.67
CA SER A 405 38.62 -0.99 18.94
C SER A 405 39.23 0.39 18.78
N TYR A 406 38.94 1.27 19.71
CA TYR A 406 39.48 2.62 19.76
C TYR A 406 39.90 2.94 21.20
N ASN A 407 41.13 3.42 21.36
CA ASN A 407 41.66 3.86 22.64
C ASN A 407 41.59 5.40 22.70
N PRO A 408 40.81 5.98 23.62
CA PRO A 408 40.72 7.43 23.83
C PRO A 408 42.10 8.10 23.91
N GLN A 409 42.30 9.18 23.14
CA GLN A 409 43.57 9.91 23.09
C GLN A 409 43.48 11.29 23.74
N PHE A 410 42.36 12.00 23.59
CA PHE A 410 42.19 13.34 24.10
C PHE A 410 40.92 13.45 24.94
N MET A 411 40.96 14.30 25.98
CA MET A 411 39.77 14.66 26.75
C MET A 411 39.21 15.99 26.27
N GLN A 412 37.90 16.16 26.40
CA GLN A 412 37.15 17.40 26.12
C GLN A 412 37.35 17.91 24.69
N THR A 413 37.53 16.99 23.73
CA THR A 413 37.72 17.31 22.32
C THR A 413 36.89 16.35 21.47
N TRP A 414 36.23 16.89 20.43
CA TRP A 414 35.54 16.07 19.44
C TRP A 414 36.52 15.38 18.50
N GLU A 415 36.52 14.05 18.56
CA GLU A 415 37.31 13.13 17.73
C GLU A 415 36.39 12.37 16.76
N ASP A 416 36.82 12.24 15.50
CA ASP A 416 36.13 11.47 14.48
C ASP A 416 36.67 10.04 14.48
N ILE A 417 35.90 9.06 14.93
CA ILE A 417 36.27 7.65 14.88
C ILE A 417 35.84 7.09 13.53
N VAL A 418 36.81 6.70 12.71
CA VAL A 418 36.55 6.22 11.35
C VAL A 418 36.56 4.69 11.32
N LEU A 419 35.42 4.05 11.15
CA LEU A 419 35.31 2.60 11.02
C LEU A 419 35.39 2.22 9.55
N SER A 420 36.44 1.49 9.14
CA SER A 420 36.57 1.06 7.74
C SER A 420 35.71 -0.17 7.47
N LEU A 421 34.75 -0.05 6.56
CA LEU A 421 33.92 -1.16 6.06
C LEU A 421 34.73 -2.16 5.23
N GLN A 422 35.98 -1.82 4.85
CA GLN A 422 36.94 -2.69 4.18
C GLN A 422 37.86 -3.45 5.16
N CYS A 423 37.56 -3.41 6.47
CA CYS A 423 38.34 -4.07 7.53
C CYS A 423 39.80 -3.60 7.62
N ASN A 424 40.10 -2.38 7.17
CA ASN A 424 41.40 -1.76 7.32
C ASN A 424 41.50 -1.04 8.69
N ASN A 425 42.70 -0.97 9.24
CA ASN A 425 42.97 -0.10 10.38
C ASN A 425 42.96 1.37 9.93
N THR A 426 42.28 2.20 10.72
CA THR A 426 42.23 3.66 10.59
C THR A 426 42.79 4.25 11.88
N ASN A 427 42.18 5.30 12.43
CA ASN A 427 42.36 5.65 13.84
C ASN A 427 41.59 4.72 14.80
N ALA A 428 40.67 3.90 14.31
CA ALA A 428 40.14 2.72 14.98
C ALA A 428 40.82 1.45 14.45
N GLN A 429 41.21 0.55 15.36
CA GLN A 429 41.79 -0.73 15.02
C GLN A 429 40.69 -1.74 14.70
N PHE A 430 40.73 -2.36 13.53
CA PHE A 430 39.88 -3.51 13.23
C PHE A 430 40.34 -4.71 14.08
N ILE A 431 39.40 -5.32 14.81
CA ILE A 431 39.69 -6.45 15.71
C ILE A 431 39.35 -7.76 15.02
N LYS A 432 38.09 -7.93 14.64
CA LYS A 432 37.62 -9.17 14.03
C LYS A 432 36.33 -8.97 13.23
N LYS A 433 36.11 -9.95 12.36
CA LYS A 433 34.82 -10.23 11.72
C LYS A 433 34.29 -11.51 12.37
N GLU A 434 33.17 -11.41 13.08
CA GLU A 434 32.47 -12.57 13.65
C GLU A 434 31.38 -13.01 12.67
N GLY A 435 31.28 -14.30 12.40
CA GLY A 435 30.32 -14.85 11.44
C GLY A 435 30.50 -14.31 10.01
N ASN A 436 29.40 -14.07 9.31
CA ASN A 436 29.34 -13.55 7.95
C ASN A 436 28.54 -12.23 7.87
N PRO A 437 29.11 -11.09 8.33
CA PRO A 437 28.41 -9.82 8.35
C PRO A 437 28.03 -9.38 6.94
N ASP A 438 26.76 -9.08 6.76
CA ASP A 438 26.18 -8.60 5.51
C ASP A 438 26.01 -7.08 5.53
N LEU A 439 26.90 -6.39 4.82
CA LEU A 439 26.85 -4.94 4.69
C LEU A 439 25.59 -4.42 3.97
N LYS A 440 24.82 -5.28 3.27
CA LYS A 440 23.53 -4.93 2.67
C LYS A 440 22.42 -4.75 3.72
N ARG A 441 22.56 -5.38 4.89
CA ARG A 441 21.50 -5.53 5.90
C ARG A 441 22.01 -5.26 7.31
N ILE A 442 22.65 -4.11 7.53
CA ILE A 442 23.07 -3.72 8.88
C ILE A 442 21.83 -3.35 9.70
N ILE A 443 21.58 -4.07 10.79
CA ILE A 443 20.39 -3.95 11.64
C ILE A 443 20.65 -3.19 12.94
N ALA A 444 21.91 -3.11 13.38
CA ALA A 444 22.25 -2.43 14.63
C ALA A 444 23.71 -1.97 14.66
N ILE A 445 23.97 -1.02 15.56
CA ILE A 445 25.31 -0.61 15.97
C ILE A 445 25.41 -0.69 17.49
N THR A 446 26.54 -1.16 18.01
CA THR A 446 26.84 -1.13 19.45
C THR A 446 28.12 -0.38 19.73
N VAL A 447 28.15 0.28 20.88
CA VAL A 447 29.36 0.86 21.47
C VAL A 447 29.53 0.25 22.86
N SER A 448 30.66 -0.42 23.10
CA SER A 448 30.99 -0.99 24.40
C SER A 448 32.19 -0.27 25.01
N VAL A 449 32.14 -0.01 26.31
CA VAL A 449 33.31 0.39 27.09
C VAL A 449 33.85 -0.85 27.80
N GLN A 450 35.17 -1.06 27.79
CA GLN A 450 35.86 -2.19 28.42
C GLN A 450 37.04 -1.74 29.29
N ASN A 451 37.50 -2.63 30.17
CA ASN A 451 38.60 -2.45 31.14
C ASN A 451 38.34 -1.44 32.27
N THR A 452 37.07 -1.28 32.66
CA THR A 452 36.71 -0.26 33.65
C THR A 452 36.81 -0.82 35.09
N ILE A 453 37.28 -0.01 36.06
CA ILE A 453 37.32 -0.34 37.51
C ILE A 453 36.94 0.90 38.36
N THR A 454 36.51 1.96 37.68
CA THR A 454 36.36 3.35 38.13
C THR A 454 35.17 3.98 37.37
N SER A 455 35.09 5.31 37.22
CA SER A 455 34.03 6.02 36.49
C SER A 455 34.55 6.71 35.23
N GLY A 456 33.73 6.80 34.19
CA GLY A 456 34.03 7.56 32.97
C GLY A 456 32.77 8.17 32.32
N GLN A 457 33.00 9.04 31.34
CA GLN A 457 31.96 9.79 30.65
C GLN A 457 32.40 10.16 29.23
N PHE A 458 31.50 10.01 28.26
CA PHE A 458 31.69 10.51 26.89
C PHE A 458 30.39 11.01 26.27
N TRP A 459 30.51 11.88 25.27
CA TRP A 459 29.42 12.30 24.40
C TRP A 459 29.58 11.66 23.02
N LEU A 460 28.51 11.11 22.45
CA LEU A 460 28.46 10.51 21.13
C LEU A 460 27.46 11.29 20.28
N ASP A 461 27.89 11.73 19.11
CA ASP A 461 27.06 12.44 18.15
C ASP A 461 27.38 12.00 16.71
N ASP A 462 26.57 12.43 15.74
CA ASP A 462 26.75 12.30 14.29
C ASP A 462 27.45 11.01 13.82
N ILE A 463 26.65 9.98 13.53
CA ILE A 463 27.11 8.73 12.92
C ILE A 463 26.64 8.69 11.46
N TYR A 464 27.57 8.67 10.51
CA TYR A 464 27.26 8.70 9.08
C TYR A 464 28.24 7.87 8.25
N ALA A 465 27.81 7.45 7.06
CA ALA A 465 28.67 6.76 6.09
C ALA A 465 29.24 7.74 5.06
N SER A 466 30.46 7.51 4.60
CA SER A 466 31.18 8.41 3.69
C SER A 466 32.00 7.65 2.63
N ASP A 467 32.67 8.42 1.77
CA ASP A 467 33.52 7.93 0.69
C ASP A 467 32.77 6.93 -0.20
N PRO A 468 31.72 7.39 -0.92
CA PRO A 468 30.92 6.52 -1.75
C PRO A 468 31.79 5.81 -2.79
N MET A 469 31.50 4.53 -3.01
CA MET A 469 32.16 3.75 -4.04
C MET A 469 31.50 4.01 -5.39
N THR A 470 32.31 4.43 -6.38
CA THR A 470 31.88 4.44 -7.77
C THR A 470 31.69 3.00 -8.23
N LEU A 471 30.48 2.67 -8.67
CA LEU A 471 30.17 1.40 -9.32
C LEU A 471 29.99 1.63 -10.82
N GLU A 472 30.60 0.78 -11.63
CA GLU A 472 30.45 0.78 -13.09
C GLU A 472 29.78 -0.51 -13.53
N ASP A 473 28.88 -0.42 -14.50
CA ASP A 473 28.22 -1.57 -15.11
C ASP A 473 27.86 -1.29 -16.57
N THR A 474 27.59 -2.35 -17.32
CA THR A 474 27.30 -2.29 -18.75
C THR A 474 26.02 -3.05 -19.08
N ALA A 475 25.25 -2.52 -20.03
CA ALA A 475 24.13 -3.21 -20.64
C ALA A 475 24.31 -3.23 -22.15
N HIS A 476 24.05 -4.39 -22.76
CA HIS A 476 24.21 -4.61 -24.19
C HIS A 476 22.99 -5.32 -24.77
N TRP A 477 22.60 -4.90 -25.98
CA TRP A 477 21.56 -5.54 -26.77
C TRP A 477 22.07 -5.69 -28.21
N TYR A 478 22.13 -6.94 -28.67
CA TYR A 478 22.46 -7.32 -30.05
C TYR A 478 21.29 -8.06 -30.67
N GLU A 479 20.89 -7.66 -31.88
CA GLU A 479 19.90 -8.38 -32.65
C GLU A 479 20.37 -8.48 -34.11
N GLY A 480 20.21 -9.66 -34.71
CA GLY A 480 20.56 -9.90 -36.11
C GLY A 480 19.57 -10.85 -36.76
N THR A 481 19.18 -10.56 -38.01
CA THR A 481 18.29 -11.42 -38.80
C THR A 481 18.89 -11.66 -40.19
N ILE A 482 18.91 -12.93 -40.62
CA ILE A 482 19.35 -13.38 -41.94
C ILE A 482 18.16 -14.02 -42.64
N LYS A 483 17.85 -13.58 -43.86
CA LYS A 483 16.76 -14.14 -44.68
C LYS A 483 17.29 -14.75 -45.97
N ILE A 484 16.97 -16.02 -46.21
CA ILE A 484 17.31 -16.80 -47.41
C ILE A 484 16.02 -17.08 -48.17
N THR A 485 15.82 -16.36 -49.28
CA THR A 485 14.57 -16.42 -50.08
C THR A 485 14.60 -17.48 -51.18
N LYS A 486 15.77 -17.99 -51.56
CA LYS A 486 15.87 -19.06 -52.56
C LYS A 486 15.63 -20.43 -51.92
N PRO A 487 14.91 -21.35 -52.59
CA PRO A 487 14.70 -22.70 -52.08
C PRO A 487 16.01 -23.49 -52.08
N VAL A 488 16.21 -24.32 -51.06
CA VAL A 488 17.38 -25.21 -50.94
C VAL A 488 17.33 -26.30 -52.01
N ALA A 489 16.15 -26.84 -52.31
CA ALA A 489 15.94 -27.82 -53.38
C ALA A 489 14.61 -27.61 -54.10
N ARG A 490 14.43 -28.27 -55.25
CA ARG A 490 13.16 -28.33 -55.99
C ARG A 490 12.82 -29.77 -56.36
N THR A 491 11.55 -30.14 -56.34
CA THR A 491 11.07 -31.43 -56.84
C THR A 491 11.18 -31.50 -58.37
N GLN A 492 10.97 -32.69 -58.95
CA GLN A 492 10.92 -32.87 -60.41
C GLN A 492 9.82 -32.01 -61.08
N ALA A 493 8.75 -31.70 -60.35
CA ALA A 493 7.67 -30.81 -60.80
C ALA A 493 7.98 -29.30 -60.56
N GLY A 494 9.16 -28.96 -60.04
CA GLY A 494 9.59 -27.58 -59.78
C GLY A 494 9.19 -27.01 -58.41
N THR A 495 8.50 -27.79 -57.58
CA THR A 495 8.01 -27.38 -56.25
C THR A 495 9.19 -27.09 -55.31
N PRO A 496 9.26 -25.92 -54.66
CA PRO A 496 10.33 -25.60 -53.72
C PRO A 496 10.26 -26.50 -52.48
N VAL A 497 11.43 -26.91 -51.99
CA VAL A 497 11.62 -27.65 -50.74
C VAL A 497 12.56 -26.83 -49.88
N LEU A 498 12.16 -26.52 -48.64
CA LEU A 498 12.90 -25.66 -47.70
C LEU A 498 13.21 -24.29 -48.32
N SER A 499 12.20 -23.41 -48.36
CA SER A 499 12.30 -22.02 -48.83
C SER A 499 11.96 -21.01 -47.74
N ASP A 500 12.20 -19.72 -48.01
CA ASP A 500 11.91 -18.59 -47.11
C ASP A 500 12.47 -18.78 -45.69
N ILE A 501 13.71 -19.24 -45.61
CA ILE A 501 14.38 -19.49 -44.33
C ILE A 501 14.74 -18.15 -43.71
N THR A 502 14.31 -17.91 -42.48
CA THR A 502 14.72 -16.74 -41.68
C THR A 502 15.38 -17.25 -40.41
N LEU A 503 16.58 -16.76 -40.13
CA LEU A 503 17.34 -16.99 -38.91
C LEU A 503 17.45 -15.67 -38.17
N SER A 504 16.98 -15.60 -36.93
CA SER A 504 17.10 -14.43 -36.07
C SER A 504 17.86 -14.82 -34.79
N TYR A 505 18.75 -13.95 -34.34
CA TYR A 505 19.46 -14.11 -33.08
C TYR A 505 19.36 -12.81 -32.28
N LEU A 506 19.01 -12.95 -31.01
CA LEU A 506 18.85 -11.87 -30.05
C LEU A 506 19.67 -12.19 -28.81
N LYS A 507 20.53 -11.25 -28.41
CA LYS A 507 21.23 -11.27 -27.13
C LYS A 507 20.95 -9.99 -26.36
N LYS A 508 20.56 -10.12 -25.09
CA LYS A 508 20.42 -9.01 -24.14
C LYS A 508 21.18 -9.38 -22.88
N GLN A 509 21.95 -8.45 -22.35
CA GLN A 509 22.72 -8.68 -21.13
C GLN A 509 22.87 -7.39 -20.33
N HIS A 510 22.78 -7.48 -19.00
CA HIS A 510 23.18 -6.41 -18.10
C HIS A 510 23.71 -6.97 -16.78
N GLY A 511 24.59 -6.24 -16.10
CA GLY A 511 25.03 -6.59 -14.75
C GLY A 511 24.02 -6.17 -13.67
N ASN A 512 24.35 -6.48 -12.42
CA ASN A 512 23.48 -6.28 -11.26
C ASN A 512 23.39 -4.82 -10.80
N ASN A 513 24.34 -3.99 -11.22
CA ASN A 513 24.39 -2.57 -10.88
C ASN A 513 23.67 -1.70 -11.92
N PHE A 514 23.28 -2.27 -13.06
CA PHE A 514 22.50 -1.59 -14.09
C PHE A 514 21.02 -1.44 -13.70
N TYR A 515 20.45 -0.25 -13.92
CA TYR A 515 19.01 0.00 -13.80
C TYR A 515 18.54 1.00 -14.86
N THR A 516 17.28 0.87 -15.29
CA THR A 516 16.65 1.74 -16.30
C THR A 516 15.61 2.67 -15.67
N ILE A 517 15.22 3.71 -16.41
CA ILE A 517 14.27 4.71 -15.92
C ILE A 517 12.88 4.08 -15.70
N GLY A 518 12.31 4.29 -14.52
CA GLY A 518 11.00 3.77 -14.14
C GLY A 518 11.02 2.36 -13.53
N GLN A 519 12.19 1.73 -13.40
CA GLN A 519 12.36 0.48 -12.68
C GLN A 519 13.12 0.68 -11.36
N PRO A 520 12.69 0.03 -10.26
CA PRO A 520 13.45 0.04 -9.02
C PRO A 520 14.78 -0.68 -9.22
N TYR A 521 15.82 -0.19 -8.54
CA TYR A 521 17.09 -0.89 -8.45
C TYR A 521 16.88 -2.21 -7.69
N ASN A 522 17.12 -3.32 -8.38
CA ASN A 522 16.81 -4.67 -7.89
C ASN A 522 18.05 -5.55 -7.68
N ASP A 523 19.27 -5.04 -7.90
CA ASP A 523 20.53 -5.79 -7.69
C ASP A 523 20.54 -7.17 -8.38
N ILE A 524 20.16 -7.22 -9.66
CA ILE A 524 20.01 -8.46 -10.45
C ILE A 524 20.71 -8.33 -11.81
N SER A 525 21.54 -9.30 -12.17
CA SER A 525 22.13 -9.41 -13.51
C SER A 525 21.37 -10.43 -14.33
N GLU A 526 21.23 -10.18 -15.64
CA GLU A 526 20.52 -11.05 -16.56
C GLU A 526 21.33 -11.23 -17.86
N ASP A 527 21.38 -12.46 -18.40
CA ASP A 527 21.86 -12.82 -19.73
C ASP A 527 20.78 -13.62 -20.46
N TYR A 528 20.29 -13.05 -21.56
CA TYR A 528 19.21 -13.60 -22.37
C TYR A 528 19.70 -13.82 -23.79
N ASN A 529 19.51 -15.05 -24.28
CA ASN A 529 19.86 -15.46 -25.63
C ASN A 529 18.65 -16.13 -26.28
N GLN A 530 18.33 -15.73 -27.50
CA GLN A 530 17.27 -16.33 -28.29
C GLN A 530 17.72 -16.56 -29.73
N ALA A 531 17.49 -17.76 -30.25
CA ALA A 531 17.77 -18.13 -31.63
C ALA A 531 16.50 -18.70 -32.27
N THR A 532 15.99 -18.00 -33.26
CA THR A 532 14.75 -18.37 -33.96
C THR A 532 15.05 -18.74 -35.41
N VAL A 533 14.51 -19.87 -35.87
CA VAL A 533 14.57 -20.33 -37.26
C VAL A 533 13.16 -20.56 -37.77
N THR A 534 12.78 -19.94 -38.87
CA THR A 534 11.50 -20.18 -39.55
C THR A 534 11.74 -20.57 -40.99
N CYS A 535 10.96 -21.50 -41.55
CA CYS A 535 11.06 -21.90 -42.96
C CYS A 535 9.73 -22.42 -43.52
N GLN A 536 9.65 -22.53 -44.84
CA GLN A 536 8.62 -23.29 -45.55
C GLN A 536 9.18 -24.63 -46.01
N VAL A 537 8.71 -25.74 -45.45
CA VAL A 537 9.18 -27.09 -45.78
C VAL A 537 8.73 -27.49 -47.19
N LEU A 538 7.44 -27.30 -47.46
CA LEU A 538 6.78 -27.43 -48.76
C LEU A 538 5.83 -26.23 -48.92
N PRO A 539 5.28 -25.96 -50.11
CA PRO A 539 4.21 -24.98 -50.24
C PRO A 539 3.11 -25.27 -49.23
N TYR A 540 2.71 -24.23 -48.50
CA TYR A 540 1.67 -24.31 -47.46
C TYR A 540 2.04 -25.09 -46.19
N TRP A 541 3.28 -25.56 -46.04
CA TRP A 541 3.80 -26.14 -44.80
C TRP A 541 4.87 -25.24 -44.20
N HIS A 542 4.52 -24.55 -43.12
CA HIS A 542 5.40 -23.67 -42.38
C HIS A 542 5.92 -24.31 -41.10
N THR A 543 7.19 -24.10 -40.78
CA THR A 543 7.81 -24.61 -39.55
C THR A 543 8.63 -23.51 -38.90
N SER A 544 8.58 -23.43 -37.57
CA SER A 544 9.42 -22.56 -36.75
C SER A 544 10.03 -23.32 -35.58
N LEU A 545 11.26 -22.95 -35.25
CA LEU A 545 12.04 -23.42 -34.11
C LEU A 545 12.52 -22.19 -33.36
N ASP A 546 12.39 -22.17 -32.04
CA ASP A 546 12.90 -21.09 -31.20
C ASP A 546 13.59 -21.69 -29.97
N PHE A 547 14.81 -21.26 -29.72
CA PHE A 547 15.60 -21.69 -28.57
C PHE A 547 15.93 -20.48 -27.72
N ILE A 548 15.53 -20.52 -26.45
CA ILE A 548 15.74 -19.43 -25.50
C ILE A 548 16.57 -19.96 -24.32
N GLN A 549 17.55 -19.17 -23.91
CA GLN A 549 18.31 -19.37 -22.69
C GLN A 549 18.34 -18.06 -21.92
N GLU A 550 17.83 -18.10 -20.69
CA GLU A 550 17.85 -17.00 -19.73
C GLU A 550 18.64 -17.44 -18.50
N GLU A 551 19.59 -16.62 -18.08
CA GLU A 551 20.32 -16.80 -16.84
C GLU A 551 20.21 -15.51 -16.04
N SER A 552 19.85 -15.62 -14.76
CA SER A 552 19.79 -14.49 -13.85
C SER A 552 20.55 -14.80 -12.57
N GLN A 553 21.20 -13.78 -12.02
CA GLN A 553 21.95 -13.88 -10.78
C GLN A 553 21.69 -12.68 -9.88
N THR A 554 21.42 -12.98 -8.61
CA THR A 554 21.24 -11.99 -7.55
C THR A 554 21.52 -12.66 -6.20
N ASP A 555 21.54 -11.87 -5.13
CA ASP A 555 21.63 -12.37 -3.77
C ASP A 555 20.42 -13.27 -3.43
N SER A 556 20.67 -14.44 -2.82
CA SER A 556 19.65 -15.42 -2.41
C SER A 556 18.62 -14.85 -1.44
N LEU A 557 19.00 -13.83 -0.66
CA LEU A 557 18.12 -13.15 0.29
C LEU A 557 17.48 -11.87 -0.27
N ASN A 558 17.59 -11.61 -1.59
CA ASN A 558 17.10 -10.38 -2.18
C ASN A 558 15.56 -10.34 -2.22
N GLU A 559 14.96 -9.62 -1.29
CA GLU A 559 13.49 -9.49 -1.18
C GLU A 559 12.87 -8.58 -2.24
N GLN A 560 13.68 -7.79 -2.94
CA GLN A 560 13.20 -6.92 -4.02
C GLN A 560 12.83 -7.69 -5.30
N VAL A 561 13.29 -8.95 -5.41
CA VAL A 561 12.99 -9.84 -6.53
C VAL A 561 12.16 -11.05 -6.07
N THR A 562 11.41 -11.61 -7.02
CA THR A 562 10.60 -12.81 -6.79
C THR A 562 11.47 -13.98 -6.33
N ALA A 563 10.96 -14.80 -5.42
CA ALA A 563 11.70 -15.93 -4.85
C ALA A 563 12.31 -16.87 -5.90
N THR A 564 11.65 -17.08 -7.05
CA THR A 564 12.14 -17.91 -8.15
C THR A 564 13.34 -17.36 -8.92
N ARG A 565 13.66 -16.06 -8.74
CA ARG A 565 14.81 -15.39 -9.35
C ARG A 565 15.95 -15.10 -8.37
N ARG A 566 15.77 -15.39 -7.07
CA ARG A 566 16.79 -15.23 -6.03
C ARG A 566 17.92 -16.23 -6.22
N GLY A 567 19.15 -15.84 -5.91
CA GLY A 567 20.31 -16.69 -6.14
C GLY A 567 20.65 -16.81 -7.63
N ILE A 568 20.94 -18.01 -8.11
CA ILE A 568 21.28 -18.29 -9.52
C ILE A 568 20.13 -19.04 -10.17
N THR A 569 19.58 -18.46 -11.24
CA THR A 569 18.49 -19.04 -12.01
C THR A 569 18.91 -19.28 -13.44
N SER A 570 18.56 -20.43 -14.01
CA SER A 570 18.74 -20.75 -15.42
C SER A 570 17.46 -21.33 -15.98
N ILE A 571 17.00 -20.78 -17.09
CA ILE A 571 15.81 -21.21 -17.82
C ILE A 571 16.24 -21.51 -19.25
N LYS A 572 15.95 -22.72 -19.71
CA LYS A 572 16.18 -23.14 -21.10
C LYS A 572 14.87 -23.56 -21.71
N GLN A 573 14.48 -22.90 -22.79
CA GLN A 573 13.24 -23.19 -23.49
C GLN A 573 13.53 -23.58 -24.94
N PHE A 574 12.70 -24.51 -25.43
CA PHE A 574 12.69 -24.91 -26.82
C PHE A 574 11.24 -24.92 -27.30
N HIS A 575 10.95 -24.16 -28.34
CA HIS A 575 9.65 -24.08 -28.98
C HIS A 575 9.76 -24.61 -30.41
N PHE A 576 8.87 -25.52 -30.76
CA PHE A 576 8.69 -26.02 -32.11
C PHE A 576 7.24 -25.79 -32.51
N ALA A 577 7.03 -25.22 -33.69
CA ALA A 577 5.71 -25.13 -34.29
C ALA A 577 5.78 -25.54 -35.76
N SER A 578 4.78 -26.29 -36.21
CA SER A 578 4.65 -26.76 -37.58
C SER A 578 3.18 -26.69 -37.98
N THR A 579 2.90 -25.94 -39.03
CA THR A 579 1.55 -25.70 -39.56
C THR A 579 1.48 -26.13 -41.02
N LEU A 580 0.55 -27.04 -41.32
CA LEU A 580 0.15 -27.40 -42.68
C LEU A 580 -1.19 -26.73 -42.98
N SER A 581 -1.23 -25.84 -43.99
CA SER A 581 -2.41 -25.05 -44.34
C SER A 581 -2.73 -25.11 -45.85
N PRO A 582 -3.22 -26.25 -46.36
CA PRO A 582 -3.47 -26.46 -47.79
C PRO A 582 -4.48 -25.44 -48.36
N PRO A 583 -4.39 -25.11 -49.67
CA PRO A 583 -5.32 -24.18 -50.31
C PRO A 583 -6.71 -24.77 -50.55
N ASP A 584 -6.81 -26.09 -50.63
CA ASP A 584 -8.09 -26.80 -50.73
C ASP A 584 -8.74 -26.93 -49.36
N THR A 585 -9.90 -26.29 -49.19
CA THR A 585 -10.64 -26.25 -47.92
C THR A 585 -11.24 -27.61 -47.53
N ALA A 586 -11.31 -28.55 -48.48
CA ALA A 586 -11.68 -29.94 -48.21
C ALA A 586 -10.58 -30.70 -47.44
N ILE A 587 -9.35 -30.20 -47.37
CA ILE A 587 -8.26 -30.77 -46.58
C ILE A 587 -8.12 -29.96 -45.28
N PRO A 588 -8.09 -30.61 -44.10
CA PRO A 588 -7.96 -29.89 -42.84
C PRO A 588 -6.58 -29.23 -42.71
N LYS A 589 -6.57 -28.02 -42.16
CA LYS A 589 -5.37 -27.39 -41.61
C LYS A 589 -4.96 -28.13 -40.33
N LEU A 590 -3.67 -28.43 -40.21
CA LEU A 590 -3.08 -29.11 -39.05
C LEU A 590 -2.01 -28.23 -38.43
N ASP A 591 -2.08 -28.04 -37.11
CA ASP A 591 -1.12 -27.30 -36.31
C ASP A 591 -0.52 -28.25 -35.28
N VAL A 592 0.81 -28.31 -35.18
CA VAL A 592 1.53 -29.06 -34.15
C VAL A 592 2.48 -28.11 -33.46
N LEU A 593 2.38 -28.00 -32.14
CA LEU A 593 3.28 -27.23 -31.32
C LEU A 593 3.87 -28.11 -30.23
N TYR A 594 5.13 -27.88 -29.90
CA TYR A 594 5.81 -28.52 -28.79
C TYR A 594 6.68 -27.50 -28.07
N ASN A 595 6.49 -27.38 -26.76
CA ASN A 595 7.31 -26.55 -25.89
C ASN A 595 8.01 -27.44 -24.87
N TYR A 596 9.28 -27.16 -24.66
CA TYR A 596 10.07 -27.74 -23.59
C TYR A 596 10.64 -26.60 -22.76
N GLU A 597 10.59 -26.73 -21.44
CA GLU A 597 11.23 -25.81 -20.50
C GLU A 597 11.98 -26.61 -19.45
N ASN A 598 13.21 -26.19 -19.17
CA ASN A 598 14.00 -26.65 -18.04
C ASN A 598 14.41 -25.44 -17.20
N PHE A 599 13.90 -25.40 -15.98
CA PHE A 599 14.15 -24.37 -15.00
C PHE A 599 15.00 -24.96 -13.87
N THR A 600 16.08 -24.26 -13.52
CA THR A 600 16.87 -24.56 -12.34
C THR A 600 17.10 -23.29 -11.54
N ASN A 601 16.95 -23.36 -10.23
CA ASN A 601 17.25 -22.27 -9.32
C ASN A 601 18.03 -22.80 -8.12
N LYS A 602 19.10 -22.10 -7.78
CA LYS A 602 20.00 -22.43 -6.67
C LYS A 602 20.10 -21.25 -5.72
N GLN A 603 19.81 -21.49 -4.45
CA GLN A 603 19.88 -20.48 -3.41
C GLN A 603 20.80 -20.98 -2.30
N ALA A 604 21.89 -20.27 -2.09
CA ALA A 604 22.78 -20.48 -0.96
C ALA A 604 22.74 -19.24 -0.08
N TYR A 605 22.42 -19.39 1.21
CA TYR A 605 22.43 -18.30 2.18
C TYR A 605 22.75 -18.80 3.59
N TYR A 606 23.10 -17.84 4.45
CA TYR A 606 23.30 -18.06 5.88
C TYR A 606 22.12 -17.45 6.64
N GLN A 607 21.63 -18.18 7.63
CA GLN A 607 20.69 -17.67 8.61
C GLN A 607 21.19 -18.12 9.99
N ASP A 608 21.60 -17.14 10.79
CA ASP A 608 22.31 -17.34 12.06
C ASP A 608 23.57 -18.22 11.87
N VAL A 609 23.64 -19.38 12.53
CA VAL A 609 24.78 -20.32 12.48
C VAL A 609 24.63 -21.35 11.35
N ASN A 610 23.46 -21.41 10.69
CA ASN A 610 23.14 -22.47 9.74
C ASN A 610 23.33 -22.00 8.30
N SER A 611 23.94 -22.86 7.48
CA SER A 611 23.96 -22.70 6.02
C SER A 611 22.81 -23.46 5.39
N PHE A 612 22.10 -22.81 4.48
CA PHE A 612 21.03 -23.40 3.67
C PHE A 612 21.46 -23.43 2.21
N ASP A 613 21.26 -24.57 1.56
CA ASP A 613 21.45 -24.78 0.13
C ASP A 613 20.18 -25.40 -0.45
N ASN A 614 19.42 -24.57 -1.17
CA ASN A 614 18.14 -24.93 -1.75
C ASN A 614 18.29 -25.03 -3.27
N ASP A 615 18.05 -26.23 -3.79
CA ASP A 615 18.04 -26.53 -5.22
C ASP A 615 16.60 -26.81 -5.67
N THR A 616 16.11 -26.01 -6.61
CA THR A 616 14.83 -26.25 -7.29
C THR A 616 15.09 -26.58 -8.76
N SER A 617 14.51 -27.68 -9.24
CA SER A 617 14.56 -28.09 -10.64
C SER A 617 13.15 -28.35 -11.14
N LYS A 618 12.79 -27.82 -12.31
CA LYS A 618 11.50 -28.06 -12.94
C LYS A 618 11.68 -28.35 -14.42
N ILE A 619 11.06 -29.42 -14.88
CA ILE A 619 11.05 -29.80 -16.30
C ILE A 619 9.60 -29.81 -16.77
N THR A 620 9.30 -29.07 -17.82
CA THR A 620 7.98 -29.02 -18.43
C THR A 620 8.08 -29.45 -19.89
N HIS A 621 7.21 -30.37 -20.28
CA HIS A 621 6.89 -30.68 -21.67
C HIS A 621 5.47 -30.23 -21.95
N GLN A 622 5.22 -29.63 -23.10
CA GLN A 622 3.88 -29.28 -23.55
C GLN A 622 3.76 -29.60 -25.03
N ALA A 623 2.69 -30.27 -25.42
CA ALA A 623 2.39 -30.63 -26.79
C ALA A 623 0.96 -30.20 -27.12
N THR A 624 0.81 -29.46 -28.22
CA THR A 624 -0.48 -28.99 -28.72
C THR A 624 -0.71 -29.50 -30.13
N VAL A 625 -1.89 -30.04 -30.38
CA VAL A 625 -2.35 -30.48 -31.70
C VAL A 625 -3.64 -29.75 -32.03
N GLY A 626 -3.63 -29.02 -33.14
CA GLY A 626 -4.76 -28.29 -33.68
C GLY A 626 -5.21 -28.85 -35.02
N MET A 627 -6.52 -28.92 -35.22
CA MET A 627 -7.14 -29.27 -36.49
C MET A 627 -8.24 -28.25 -36.80
N GLN A 628 -8.25 -27.72 -38.01
CA GLN A 628 -9.28 -26.79 -38.47
C GLN A 628 -9.71 -27.12 -39.90
N GLN A 629 -11.01 -27.08 -40.17
CA GLN A 629 -11.53 -27.30 -41.52
C GLN A 629 -12.75 -26.41 -41.77
N SER A 630 -12.93 -25.99 -43.02
CA SER A 630 -14.11 -25.23 -43.48
C SER A 630 -14.69 -25.91 -44.71
N LEU A 631 -15.94 -26.35 -44.62
CA LEU A 631 -16.66 -27.07 -45.66
C LEU A 631 -17.81 -26.19 -46.17
N HIS A 632 -17.92 -26.10 -47.49
CA HIS A 632 -19.00 -25.39 -48.17
C HIS A 632 -20.14 -26.35 -48.56
N ASP A 633 -21.36 -25.83 -48.67
CA ASP A 633 -22.57 -26.55 -49.11
C ASP A 633 -23.01 -27.76 -48.26
N VAL A 634 -22.61 -27.83 -46.98
CA VAL A 634 -23.07 -28.86 -46.04
C VAL A 634 -24.51 -28.57 -45.63
N LEU A 635 -25.45 -29.43 -46.05
CA LEU A 635 -26.90 -29.21 -45.84
C LEU A 635 -27.38 -27.83 -46.35
N GLY A 636 -26.72 -27.28 -47.38
CA GLY A 636 -27.04 -25.96 -47.96
C GLY A 636 -26.49 -24.76 -47.18
N GLY A 637 -25.54 -24.96 -46.26
CA GLY A 637 -24.82 -23.91 -45.55
C GLY A 637 -23.32 -24.20 -45.42
N ASP A 638 -22.58 -23.26 -44.83
CA ASP A 638 -21.15 -23.41 -44.56
C ASP A 638 -20.92 -23.98 -43.15
N LEU A 639 -20.07 -25.00 -43.03
CA LEU A 639 -19.69 -25.62 -41.77
C LEU A 639 -18.19 -25.47 -41.54
N SER A 640 -17.79 -24.79 -40.47
CA SER A 640 -16.40 -24.79 -40.01
C SER A 640 -16.29 -25.44 -38.64
N TYR A 641 -15.26 -26.24 -38.42
CA TYR A 641 -14.95 -26.78 -37.10
C TYR A 641 -13.46 -26.64 -36.77
N ARG A 642 -13.17 -26.51 -35.48
CA ARG A 642 -11.82 -26.43 -34.93
C ARG A 642 -11.73 -27.29 -33.68
N LEU A 643 -10.73 -28.17 -33.64
CA LEU A 643 -10.32 -28.95 -32.48
C LEU A 643 -8.92 -28.49 -32.05
N LEU A 644 -8.72 -28.28 -30.76
CA LEU A 644 -7.42 -28.01 -30.17
C LEU A 644 -7.26 -28.92 -28.95
N LEU A 645 -6.21 -29.74 -28.93
CA LEU A 645 -5.81 -30.55 -27.78
C LEU A 645 -4.45 -30.07 -27.32
N ASP A 646 -4.31 -29.73 -26.04
CA ASP A 646 -3.08 -29.29 -25.42
C ASP A 646 -2.81 -30.13 -24.18
N THR A 647 -1.61 -30.66 -24.06
CA THR A 647 -1.20 -31.56 -22.97
C THR A 647 0.15 -31.12 -22.45
N SER A 648 0.28 -30.97 -21.14
CA SER A 648 1.52 -30.60 -20.46
C SER A 648 1.86 -31.60 -19.36
N PHE A 649 3.14 -31.92 -19.26
CA PHE A 649 3.72 -32.83 -18.29
C PHE A 649 4.81 -32.07 -17.54
N LYS A 650 4.72 -32.00 -16.22
CA LYS A 650 5.64 -31.24 -15.36
C LYS A 650 6.22 -32.13 -14.29
N GLU A 651 7.53 -32.03 -14.09
CA GLU A 651 8.25 -32.67 -12.99
C GLU A 651 8.98 -31.58 -12.20
N ASP A 652 8.60 -31.40 -10.94
CA ASP A 652 9.26 -30.46 -10.03
C ASP A 652 9.99 -31.24 -8.93
N ILE A 653 11.24 -30.86 -8.67
CA ILE A 653 12.09 -31.42 -7.63
C ILE A 653 12.59 -30.26 -6.78
N PHE A 654 12.38 -30.34 -5.47
CA PHE A 654 12.91 -29.42 -4.48
C PHE A 654 13.81 -30.17 -3.52
N LYS A 655 15.02 -29.67 -3.32
CA LYS A 655 16.00 -30.19 -2.37
C LYS A 655 16.44 -29.08 -1.45
N GLU A 656 16.34 -29.32 -0.15
CA GLU A 656 16.85 -28.45 0.89
C GLU A 656 17.91 -29.20 1.68
N ASN A 657 19.14 -28.72 1.61
CA ASN A 657 20.23 -29.19 2.45
C ASN A 657 20.52 -28.13 3.50
N SER A 658 20.42 -28.51 4.77
CA SER A 658 20.89 -27.71 5.90
C SER A 658 21.88 -28.51 6.73
N GLN A 659 22.83 -27.84 7.38
CA GLN A 659 23.79 -28.51 8.26
C GLN A 659 23.18 -29.04 9.57
N SER A 660 21.93 -28.66 9.87
CA SER A 660 21.35 -28.75 11.23
C SER A 660 19.96 -29.40 11.27
N VAL A 661 19.28 -29.55 10.13
CA VAL A 661 17.94 -30.15 9.99
C VAL A 661 18.02 -31.31 8.99
N ALA A 662 17.15 -32.31 9.12
CA ALA A 662 17.04 -33.41 8.16
C ALA A 662 16.88 -32.86 6.74
N THR A 663 17.61 -33.44 5.78
CA THR A 663 17.55 -33.02 4.37
C THR A 663 16.13 -33.19 3.83
N GLY A 664 15.58 -32.08 3.32
CA GLY A 664 14.26 -32.05 2.72
C GLY A 664 14.34 -32.45 1.26
N LEU A 665 13.56 -33.45 0.83
CA LEU A 665 13.35 -33.76 -0.58
C LEU A 665 11.86 -33.79 -0.86
N ASN A 666 11.41 -33.05 -1.88
CA ASN A 666 10.07 -33.13 -2.42
C ASN A 666 10.14 -33.34 -3.93
N THR A 667 9.42 -34.33 -4.44
CA THR A 667 9.28 -34.64 -5.86
C THR A 667 7.81 -34.73 -6.22
N GLN A 668 7.39 -33.93 -7.20
CA GLN A 668 6.02 -33.93 -7.71
C GLN A 668 6.00 -34.03 -9.24
N LYS A 669 5.07 -34.82 -9.77
CA LYS A 669 4.74 -34.90 -11.19
C LYS A 669 3.30 -34.48 -11.41
N LYS A 670 3.09 -33.58 -12.36
CA LYS A 670 1.78 -33.03 -12.71
C LYS A 670 1.49 -33.22 -14.18
N GLN A 671 0.24 -33.49 -14.49
CA GLN A 671 -0.27 -33.55 -15.85
C GLN A 671 -1.37 -32.51 -15.99
N ARG A 672 -1.34 -31.74 -17.09
CA ARG A 672 -2.37 -30.76 -17.43
C ARG A 672 -2.85 -31.01 -18.84
N GLU A 673 -4.16 -30.94 -19.02
CA GLU A 673 -4.83 -31.33 -20.25
C GLU A 673 -5.88 -30.27 -20.56
N SER A 674 -5.99 -29.88 -21.83
CA SER A 674 -6.97 -28.91 -22.30
C SER A 674 -7.46 -29.30 -23.69
N CYS A 675 -8.77 -29.26 -23.90
CA CYS A 675 -9.41 -29.57 -25.17
C CYS A 675 -10.45 -28.50 -25.48
N SER A 676 -10.39 -27.93 -26.69
CA SER A 676 -11.37 -26.98 -27.19
C SER A 676 -11.96 -27.47 -28.51
N ILE A 677 -13.28 -27.46 -28.60
CA ILE A 677 -14.06 -27.80 -29.80
C ILE A 677 -14.94 -26.61 -30.13
N ASN A 678 -14.73 -26.03 -31.31
CA ASN A 678 -15.57 -24.97 -31.86
C ASN A 678 -16.22 -25.46 -33.15
N ILE A 679 -17.53 -25.34 -33.26
CA ILE A 679 -18.27 -25.64 -34.48
C ILE A 679 -19.06 -24.39 -34.84
N ASN A 680 -19.05 -24.01 -36.11
CA ASN A 680 -19.82 -22.88 -36.61
C ASN A 680 -20.52 -23.30 -37.90
N TYR A 681 -21.84 -23.31 -37.86
CA TYR A 681 -22.69 -23.61 -39.00
C TYR A 681 -23.47 -22.37 -39.41
N GLN A 682 -23.37 -22.03 -40.70
CA GLN A 682 -23.89 -20.81 -41.27
C GLN A 682 -24.80 -21.13 -42.45
N TRP A 683 -26.11 -20.95 -42.27
CA TRP A 683 -27.10 -21.07 -43.34
C TRP A 683 -27.64 -19.70 -43.76
N THR A 684 -28.20 -19.50 -44.95
CA THR A 684 -28.55 -18.16 -45.47
C THR A 684 -29.34 -17.28 -44.50
N HIS A 685 -30.23 -17.82 -43.67
CA HIS A 685 -31.06 -17.02 -42.74
C HIS A 685 -30.77 -17.24 -41.25
N PHE A 686 -29.93 -18.19 -40.86
CA PHE A 686 -29.58 -18.41 -39.46
C PHE A 686 -28.15 -18.94 -39.30
N PHE A 687 -27.63 -18.85 -38.08
CA PHE A 687 -26.38 -19.51 -37.71
C PHE A 687 -26.52 -20.21 -36.36
N ILE A 688 -25.68 -21.21 -36.14
CA ILE A 688 -25.51 -21.88 -34.85
C ILE A 688 -24.03 -22.17 -34.63
N SER A 689 -23.53 -21.83 -33.44
CA SER A 689 -22.11 -21.92 -33.12
C SER A 689 -21.90 -22.44 -31.70
N PRO A 690 -21.91 -23.77 -31.48
CA PRO A 690 -21.55 -24.35 -30.20
C PRO A 690 -20.04 -24.36 -30.00
N ASN A 691 -19.62 -24.16 -28.76
CA ASN A 691 -18.24 -24.19 -28.32
C ASN A 691 -18.13 -24.95 -27.00
N ILE A 692 -17.17 -25.84 -26.88
CA ILE A 692 -16.91 -26.63 -25.68
C ILE A 692 -15.42 -26.51 -25.37
N GLN A 693 -15.09 -26.27 -24.11
CA GLN A 693 -13.73 -26.27 -23.60
C GLN A 693 -13.68 -27.08 -22.32
N LEU A 694 -12.72 -28.00 -22.25
CA LEU A 694 -12.46 -28.88 -21.13
C LEU A 694 -11.03 -28.66 -20.69
N LEU A 695 -10.78 -28.64 -19.38
CA LEU A 695 -9.42 -28.67 -18.86
C LEU A 695 -9.36 -29.46 -17.55
N SER A 696 -8.20 -30.05 -17.29
CA SER A 696 -7.84 -30.77 -16.07
C SER A 696 -6.37 -30.54 -15.76
N GLU A 697 -6.02 -30.43 -14.48
CA GLU A 697 -4.66 -30.60 -14.01
C GLU A 697 -4.68 -31.48 -12.77
N GLU A 698 -3.73 -32.40 -12.69
CA GLU A 698 -3.67 -33.41 -11.63
C GLU A 698 -2.24 -33.73 -11.23
N PHE A 699 -2.07 -34.11 -9.96
CA PHE A 699 -0.88 -34.80 -9.49
C PHE A 699 -0.94 -36.26 -9.90
N THR A 700 0.12 -36.73 -10.55
CA THR A 700 0.34 -38.16 -10.87
C THR A 700 1.32 -38.80 -9.90
N THR A 701 2.30 -38.04 -9.41
CA THR A 701 3.24 -38.46 -8.35
C THR A 701 3.44 -37.33 -7.36
N TYR A 702 3.49 -37.66 -6.08
CA TYR A 702 3.86 -36.77 -4.99
C TYR A 702 4.56 -37.58 -3.90
N SER A 703 5.80 -37.23 -3.57
CA SER A 703 6.57 -37.84 -2.48
C SER A 703 7.48 -36.80 -1.83
N GLY A 704 7.62 -36.83 -0.51
CA GLY A 704 8.54 -35.94 0.18
C GLY A 704 8.40 -35.85 1.70
N THR A 705 9.48 -35.38 2.34
CA THR A 705 9.65 -35.31 3.81
C THR A 705 9.40 -33.92 4.42
N VAL A 706 9.19 -32.90 3.59
CA VAL A 706 9.04 -31.50 4.02
C VAL A 706 7.55 -31.19 4.18
N THR A 707 7.13 -30.89 5.40
CA THR A 707 5.74 -30.64 5.80
C THR A 707 5.13 -29.34 5.26
N ASP A 708 5.92 -28.40 4.74
CA ASP A 708 5.47 -27.01 4.53
C ASP A 708 5.26 -26.56 3.07
N ILE A 709 5.56 -27.38 2.06
CA ILE A 709 5.51 -26.90 0.65
C ILE A 709 4.15 -27.12 -0.02
N ASN A 710 3.30 -28.03 0.48
CA ASN A 710 1.97 -28.23 -0.11
C ASN A 710 0.96 -28.88 0.88
N PRO A 711 0.18 -28.10 1.65
CA PRO A 711 -0.83 -28.65 2.58
C PRO A 711 -2.04 -29.31 1.86
N ALA A 712 -1.97 -29.47 0.53
CA ALA A 712 -3.03 -29.98 -0.32
C ALA A 712 -3.18 -31.51 -0.28
N LEU A 713 -2.09 -32.24 0.02
CA LEU A 713 -2.07 -33.71 0.05
C LEU A 713 -1.55 -34.21 1.40
N SER A 714 -2.31 -35.12 2.00
CA SER A 714 -2.01 -35.75 3.29
C SER A 714 -1.19 -37.04 3.18
N GLN A 715 -1.11 -37.61 1.97
CA GLN A 715 -0.45 -38.90 1.69
C GLN A 715 0.35 -38.84 0.39
N GLU A 716 1.42 -39.63 0.32
CA GLU A 716 2.17 -39.84 -0.92
C GLU A 716 1.33 -40.58 -1.96
N ILE A 717 1.49 -40.21 -3.23
CA ILE A 717 0.83 -40.86 -4.37
C ILE A 717 1.88 -41.19 -5.44
N GLY A 718 1.74 -42.35 -6.07
CA GLY A 718 2.70 -42.83 -7.07
C GLY A 718 2.00 -43.47 -8.26
N SER A 719 1.92 -42.72 -9.37
CA SER A 719 1.45 -43.18 -10.68
C SER A 719 2.23 -42.49 -11.81
N GLY A 720 2.14 -43.03 -13.02
CA GLY A 720 2.72 -42.41 -14.21
C GLY A 720 1.79 -41.38 -14.85
N TYR A 721 2.28 -40.69 -15.88
CA TYR A 721 1.43 -39.92 -16.79
C TYR A 721 0.42 -40.85 -17.48
N HIS A 722 -0.78 -40.35 -17.75
CA HIS A 722 -1.88 -41.12 -18.34
C HIS A 722 -2.40 -40.47 -19.63
N ILE A 723 -3.37 -41.12 -20.27
CA ILE A 723 -4.03 -40.57 -21.46
C ILE A 723 -4.94 -39.40 -21.03
N PRO A 724 -4.98 -38.28 -21.80
CA PRO A 724 -5.81 -37.13 -21.47
C PRO A 724 -7.29 -37.46 -21.22
N PHE A 725 -7.88 -36.84 -20.19
CA PHE A 725 -9.29 -36.99 -19.81
C PHE A 725 -9.75 -38.41 -19.42
N LEU A 726 -8.81 -39.32 -19.11
CA LEU A 726 -9.10 -40.63 -18.53
C LEU A 726 -8.57 -40.70 -17.09
N TYR A 727 -9.48 -40.57 -16.13
CA TYR A 727 -9.16 -40.44 -14.71
C TYR A 727 -9.34 -41.76 -13.96
N GLY A 728 -8.56 -41.94 -12.89
CA GLY A 728 -8.68 -43.06 -11.96
C GLY A 728 -8.30 -42.66 -10.53
N ASP A 729 -8.43 -43.58 -9.58
CA ASP A 729 -8.25 -43.28 -8.14
C ASP A 729 -6.80 -43.01 -7.72
N SER A 730 -5.83 -43.25 -8.61
CA SER A 730 -4.40 -43.08 -8.37
C SER A 730 -3.89 -41.66 -8.60
N ILE A 731 -4.74 -40.75 -9.12
CA ILE A 731 -4.40 -39.34 -9.34
C ILE A 731 -5.08 -38.45 -8.30
N ARG A 732 -4.65 -37.19 -8.19
CA ARG A 732 -5.33 -36.19 -7.37
C ARG A 732 -5.48 -34.90 -8.17
N PHE A 733 -6.72 -34.46 -8.39
CA PHE A 733 -6.95 -33.20 -9.12
C PHE A 733 -6.37 -31.99 -8.37
N ILE A 734 -5.90 -31.04 -9.17
CA ILE A 734 -5.41 -29.70 -8.81
C ILE A 734 -6.39 -28.64 -9.35
N GLU A 735 -6.78 -28.77 -10.62
CA GLU A 735 -7.83 -27.93 -11.23
C GLU A 735 -8.67 -28.71 -12.25
N ARG A 736 -9.94 -28.32 -12.42
CA ARG A 736 -10.83 -28.81 -13.47
C ARG A 736 -11.64 -27.65 -14.04
N LEU A 737 -11.84 -27.61 -15.35
CA LEU A 737 -12.68 -26.62 -16.02
C LEU A 737 -13.59 -27.29 -17.03
N LYS A 738 -14.87 -26.94 -17.00
CA LYS A 738 -15.81 -27.21 -18.09
C LYS A 738 -16.46 -25.89 -18.49
N LYS A 739 -16.27 -25.49 -19.74
CA LYS A 739 -16.90 -24.32 -20.34
C LYS A 739 -17.65 -24.74 -21.60
N SER A 740 -18.84 -24.21 -21.78
CA SER A 740 -19.62 -24.40 -22.99
C SER A 740 -20.33 -23.10 -23.34
N SER A 741 -20.40 -22.78 -24.62
CA SER A 741 -21.28 -21.72 -25.10
C SER A 741 -22.05 -22.16 -26.34
N LEU A 742 -23.26 -21.65 -26.47
CA LEU A 742 -24.13 -21.89 -27.61
C LEU A 742 -24.65 -20.54 -28.09
N SER A 743 -24.24 -20.15 -29.29
CA SER A 743 -24.78 -18.99 -29.97
C SER A 743 -25.68 -19.43 -31.11
N PHE A 744 -26.84 -18.83 -31.25
CA PHE A 744 -27.64 -18.95 -32.46
C PHE A 744 -28.37 -17.64 -32.74
N GLY A 745 -28.64 -17.38 -34.01
CA GLY A 745 -29.26 -16.12 -34.40
C GLY A 745 -29.75 -16.13 -35.84
N LEU A 746 -30.51 -15.11 -36.16
CA LEU A 746 -31.04 -14.85 -37.49
C LEU A 746 -30.12 -13.89 -38.24
N LYS A 747 -29.91 -14.14 -39.54
CA LYS A 747 -29.14 -13.26 -40.43
C LYS A 747 -29.89 -13.00 -41.73
N ASN A 748 -29.50 -11.95 -42.45
CA ASN A 748 -30.08 -11.54 -43.73
C ASN A 748 -31.58 -11.13 -43.69
N TYR A 749 -32.10 -10.71 -42.53
CA TYR A 749 -33.41 -10.07 -42.44
C TYR A 749 -33.29 -8.55 -42.61
N LYS A 750 -34.28 -7.94 -43.27
CA LYS A 750 -34.22 -6.52 -43.67
C LYS A 750 -34.06 -5.57 -42.48
N LEU A 751 -34.82 -5.74 -41.40
CA LEU A 751 -34.89 -4.75 -40.31
C LEU A 751 -34.07 -5.13 -39.06
N ILE A 752 -34.11 -6.39 -38.63
CA ILE A 752 -33.44 -6.85 -37.40
C ILE A 752 -32.77 -8.21 -37.62
N ASN A 753 -31.60 -8.42 -37.03
CA ASN A 753 -30.85 -9.69 -37.08
C ASN A 753 -30.54 -10.20 -35.66
N PRO A 754 -31.56 -10.61 -34.88
CA PRO A 754 -31.36 -10.95 -33.48
C PRO A 754 -30.50 -12.21 -33.29
N SER A 755 -29.68 -12.22 -32.26
CA SER A 755 -28.94 -13.39 -31.80
C SER A 755 -28.99 -13.53 -30.29
N ILE A 756 -28.91 -14.77 -29.82
CA ILE A 756 -28.79 -15.10 -28.41
C ILE A 756 -27.58 -16.02 -28.20
N THR A 757 -26.84 -15.75 -27.12
CA THR A 757 -25.69 -16.54 -26.69
C THR A 757 -25.89 -16.97 -25.25
N TYR A 758 -25.80 -18.27 -25.00
CA TYR A 758 -25.75 -18.86 -23.67
C TYR A 758 -24.33 -19.30 -23.35
N GLU A 759 -23.84 -19.00 -22.15
CA GLU A 759 -22.53 -19.42 -21.69
C GLU A 759 -22.61 -20.05 -20.31
N PHE A 760 -21.96 -21.20 -20.17
CA PHE A 760 -21.72 -21.91 -18.91
C PHE A 760 -20.21 -22.08 -18.74
N SER A 761 -19.72 -21.82 -17.54
CA SER A 761 -18.36 -22.18 -17.14
C SER A 761 -18.39 -22.63 -15.69
N TYR A 762 -17.66 -23.67 -15.36
CA TYR A 762 -17.45 -24.10 -14.00
C TYR A 762 -16.02 -24.56 -13.82
N PHE A 763 -15.31 -23.83 -12.99
CA PHE A 763 -13.91 -24.03 -12.66
C PHE A 763 -13.80 -24.53 -11.22
N GLU A 764 -12.88 -25.44 -10.97
CA GLU A 764 -12.59 -25.97 -9.65
C GLU A 764 -11.08 -25.96 -9.45
N ASN A 765 -10.65 -25.58 -8.26
CA ASN A 765 -9.24 -25.50 -7.90
C ASN A 765 -9.06 -25.67 -6.38
N GLN A 766 -7.82 -25.50 -5.90
CA GLN A 766 -7.50 -25.55 -4.46
C GLN A 766 -8.03 -26.82 -3.78
N PHE A 767 -7.88 -27.97 -4.45
CA PHE A 767 -8.24 -29.24 -3.85
C PHE A 767 -7.34 -29.49 -2.63
N LYS A 768 -7.95 -29.86 -1.50
CA LYS A 768 -7.25 -30.08 -0.23
C LYS A 768 -7.80 -31.31 0.48
N ASP A 769 -6.90 -32.13 1.00
CA ASP A 769 -7.23 -33.24 1.89
C ASP A 769 -7.67 -32.75 3.27
N LEU A 770 -8.75 -33.32 3.78
CA LEU A 770 -9.21 -33.12 5.16
C LEU A 770 -8.33 -33.93 6.13
N GLN A 771 -8.16 -33.44 7.35
CA GLN A 771 -7.30 -34.12 8.33
C GLN A 771 -7.93 -35.44 8.80
N PRO A 772 -7.14 -36.43 9.25
CA PRO A 772 -7.65 -37.73 9.68
C PRO A 772 -8.71 -37.68 10.80
N TYR A 773 -8.68 -36.65 11.66
CA TYR A 773 -9.68 -36.47 12.73
C TYR A 773 -11.04 -35.95 12.22
N ASP A 774 -11.08 -35.35 11.02
CA ASP A 774 -12.29 -34.83 10.39
C ASP A 774 -13.00 -35.89 9.50
N THR A 775 -12.30 -36.95 9.07
CA THR A 775 -12.63 -37.66 7.83
C THR A 775 -13.38 -38.97 7.93
N TRP A 776 -13.54 -39.62 9.10
CA TRP A 776 -14.11 -40.99 9.08
C TRP A 776 -15.52 -41.16 9.65
N MET A 777 -16.05 -40.27 10.51
CA MET A 777 -17.41 -40.48 11.09
C MET A 777 -18.48 -39.47 10.67
N THR A 778 -18.11 -38.32 10.08
CA THR A 778 -19.06 -37.20 9.92
C THR A 778 -19.49 -36.95 8.47
N PHE A 779 -18.58 -36.98 7.49
CA PHE A 779 -18.85 -36.39 6.16
C PHE A 779 -18.82 -37.36 4.96
N GLY A 780 -18.06 -38.46 5.01
CA GLY A 780 -18.06 -39.49 3.94
C GLY A 780 -17.19 -39.19 2.71
N PHE A 781 -16.35 -38.16 2.77
CA PHE A 781 -15.34 -37.82 1.76
C PHE A 781 -14.07 -37.26 2.42
N ASN A 782 -12.95 -37.32 1.70
CA ASN A 782 -11.63 -37.00 2.25
C ASN A 782 -11.03 -35.68 1.74
N ARG A 783 -11.74 -34.96 0.85
CA ARG A 783 -11.21 -33.75 0.21
C ARG A 783 -12.27 -32.66 0.08
N THR A 784 -11.82 -31.43 -0.01
CA THR A 784 -12.62 -30.26 -0.38
C THR A 784 -11.97 -29.54 -1.56
N ARG A 785 -12.71 -28.63 -2.20
CA ARG A 785 -12.21 -27.78 -3.30
C ARG A 785 -12.85 -26.40 -3.27
N SER A 786 -12.21 -25.43 -3.90
CA SER A 786 -12.84 -24.15 -4.23
C SER A 786 -13.40 -24.21 -5.65
N THR A 787 -14.50 -23.52 -5.91
CA THR A 787 -15.19 -23.54 -7.20
C THR A 787 -15.53 -22.13 -7.67
N GLN A 788 -15.58 -21.93 -8.99
CA GLN A 788 -16.02 -20.72 -9.65
C GLN A 788 -16.98 -21.08 -10.80
N GLY A 789 -18.26 -20.87 -10.56
CA GLY A 789 -19.32 -20.99 -11.55
C GLY A 789 -19.62 -19.67 -12.25
N PHE A 790 -19.89 -19.72 -13.55
CA PHE A 790 -20.34 -18.60 -14.37
C PHE A 790 -21.45 -19.04 -15.32
N LEU A 791 -22.52 -18.26 -15.38
CA LEU A 791 -23.65 -18.44 -16.29
C LEU A 791 -23.95 -17.10 -16.95
N SER A 792 -24.21 -17.08 -18.25
CA SER A 792 -24.56 -15.84 -18.96
C SER A 792 -25.56 -16.08 -20.07
N SER A 793 -26.50 -15.15 -20.24
CA SER A 793 -27.33 -15.02 -21.42
C SER A 793 -27.15 -13.63 -22.02
N THR A 794 -26.84 -13.57 -23.31
CA THR A 794 -26.68 -12.32 -24.05
C THR A 794 -27.61 -12.30 -25.24
N ILE A 795 -28.44 -11.27 -25.34
CA ILE A 795 -29.28 -10.94 -26.49
C ILE A 795 -28.64 -9.76 -27.22
N ALA A 796 -28.36 -9.93 -28.50
CA ALA A 796 -27.96 -8.83 -29.38
C ALA A 796 -29.02 -8.63 -30.46
N ILE A 797 -29.48 -7.39 -30.64
CA ILE A 797 -30.45 -7.00 -31.66
C ILE A 797 -29.85 -5.86 -32.49
N PRO A 798 -29.06 -6.18 -33.53
CA PRO A 798 -28.72 -5.23 -34.58
C PRO A 798 -29.99 -4.79 -35.31
N ILE A 799 -30.17 -3.48 -35.46
CA ILE A 799 -31.30 -2.84 -36.15
C ILE A 799 -30.76 -2.17 -37.42
N ASN A 800 -31.10 -2.71 -38.57
CA ASN A 800 -30.65 -2.25 -39.89
C ASN A 800 -31.45 -1.02 -40.35
N LEU A 801 -31.36 0.08 -39.60
CA LEU A 801 -32.03 1.33 -39.96
C LEU A 801 -31.49 1.96 -41.25
N GLN A 802 -30.30 1.55 -41.72
CA GLN A 802 -29.70 2.03 -42.97
C GLN A 802 -30.62 1.88 -44.19
N ILE A 803 -31.53 0.89 -44.18
CA ILE A 803 -32.47 0.66 -45.29
C ILE A 803 -33.53 1.78 -45.35
N ILE A 804 -33.95 2.32 -44.20
CA ILE A 804 -34.98 3.35 -44.09
C ILE A 804 -34.33 4.74 -44.05
N PHE A 805 -33.24 4.87 -43.30
CA PHE A 805 -32.46 6.08 -43.11
C PHE A 805 -30.98 5.79 -43.46
N PRO A 806 -30.56 6.00 -44.72
CA PRO A 806 -29.18 5.70 -45.17
C PRO A 806 -28.06 6.43 -44.42
N SER A 807 -28.41 7.50 -43.70
CA SER A 807 -27.51 8.23 -42.81
C SER A 807 -27.20 7.45 -41.53
N ILE A 808 -28.08 6.57 -41.02
CA ILE A 808 -27.78 5.73 -39.85
C ILE A 808 -26.92 4.55 -40.31
N LYS A 809 -25.66 4.50 -39.86
CA LYS A 809 -24.69 3.45 -40.25
C LYS A 809 -24.79 2.21 -39.40
N SER A 810 -25.10 2.36 -38.12
CA SER A 810 -25.36 1.24 -37.23
C SER A 810 -26.30 1.65 -36.12
N CYS A 811 -27.12 0.69 -35.69
CA CYS A 811 -27.96 0.81 -34.51
C CYS A 811 -28.08 -0.58 -33.88
N SER A 812 -27.90 -0.69 -32.57
CA SER A 812 -28.02 -1.98 -31.87
C SER A 812 -28.52 -1.81 -30.45
N PHE A 813 -29.28 -2.80 -30.01
CA PHE A 813 -29.65 -3.01 -28.61
C PHE A 813 -29.01 -4.31 -28.14
N ASN A 814 -28.28 -4.27 -27.02
CA ASN A 814 -27.68 -5.46 -26.42
C ASN A 814 -28.09 -5.57 -24.96
N TYR A 815 -28.41 -6.78 -24.53
CA TYR A 815 -28.73 -7.10 -23.15
C TYR A 815 -27.95 -8.33 -22.71
N THR A 816 -27.31 -8.27 -21.55
CA THR A 816 -26.58 -9.38 -20.94
C THR A 816 -27.01 -9.54 -19.50
N ARG A 817 -27.36 -10.78 -19.12
CA ARG A 817 -27.48 -11.19 -17.72
C ARG A 817 -26.45 -12.25 -17.43
N ALA A 818 -25.67 -12.05 -16.37
CA ALA A 818 -24.66 -12.99 -15.93
C ALA A 818 -24.70 -13.21 -14.43
N SER A 819 -24.32 -14.42 -14.01
CA SER A 819 -24.18 -14.83 -12.62
C SER A 819 -22.81 -15.46 -12.42
N THR A 820 -22.11 -15.04 -11.38
CA THR A 820 -20.84 -15.60 -10.95
C THR A 820 -20.96 -16.06 -9.51
N LEU A 821 -20.59 -17.31 -9.23
CA LEU A 821 -20.55 -17.88 -7.89
C LEU A 821 -19.15 -18.42 -7.63
N ASN A 822 -18.47 -17.89 -6.61
CA ASN A 822 -17.23 -18.46 -6.10
C ASN A 822 -17.52 -19.15 -4.78
N GLU A 823 -17.26 -20.44 -4.65
CA GLU A 823 -17.45 -21.19 -3.39
C GLU A 823 -16.09 -21.64 -2.85
N ILE A 824 -15.95 -21.63 -1.53
CA ILE A 824 -14.74 -22.02 -0.81
C ILE A 824 -15.05 -23.24 0.04
N ASN A 825 -14.13 -24.21 0.08
CA ASN A 825 -14.24 -25.45 0.85
C ASN A 825 -15.52 -26.26 0.53
N VAL A 826 -15.84 -26.39 -0.76
CA VAL A 826 -16.92 -27.26 -1.23
C VAL A 826 -16.54 -28.73 -1.03
N PRO A 827 -17.39 -29.54 -0.36
CA PRO A 827 -17.27 -30.99 -0.29
C PRO A 827 -16.96 -31.66 -1.63
N TYR A 828 -15.90 -32.48 -1.71
CA TYR A 828 -15.52 -33.21 -2.93
C TYR A 828 -15.74 -34.71 -2.80
N GLU A 829 -16.61 -35.25 -3.66
CA GLU A 829 -17.12 -36.62 -3.57
C GLU A 829 -16.15 -37.70 -4.11
N GLY A 830 -15.04 -37.30 -4.75
CA GLY A 830 -13.93 -38.20 -5.14
C GLY A 830 -13.58 -38.18 -6.62
N GLU A 831 -12.37 -38.65 -6.96
CA GLU A 831 -11.77 -38.62 -8.30
C GLU A 831 -12.47 -39.50 -9.34
N SER A 832 -13.15 -40.56 -8.92
CA SER A 832 -13.89 -41.48 -9.79
C SER A 832 -15.36 -41.11 -10.01
N ILE A 833 -15.86 -40.05 -9.35
CA ILE A 833 -17.22 -39.54 -9.57
C ILE A 833 -17.24 -38.63 -10.81
N ASN A 834 -18.25 -38.82 -11.67
CA ASN A 834 -18.41 -37.98 -12.85
C ASN A 834 -18.75 -36.55 -12.45
N PHE A 835 -18.06 -35.58 -13.08
CA PHE A 835 -18.23 -34.15 -12.86
C PHE A 835 -19.68 -33.64 -12.82
N TYR A 836 -20.57 -34.20 -13.65
CA TYR A 836 -21.99 -33.79 -13.69
C TYR A 836 -22.88 -34.51 -12.65
N GLU A 837 -22.38 -35.57 -12.03
CA GLU A 837 -23.09 -36.36 -11.02
C GLU A 837 -22.79 -35.91 -9.58
N GLU A 838 -21.80 -35.03 -9.40
CA GLU A 838 -21.43 -34.46 -8.10
C GLU A 838 -22.56 -33.64 -7.48
N LYS A 839 -23.05 -34.05 -6.31
CA LYS A 839 -24.15 -33.42 -5.56
C LYS A 839 -23.78 -32.02 -5.09
N PHE A 840 -22.53 -31.82 -4.64
CA PHE A 840 -22.07 -30.53 -4.12
C PHE A 840 -21.34 -29.69 -5.18
N GLY A 841 -21.18 -30.21 -6.40
CA GLY A 841 -20.52 -29.55 -7.53
C GLY A 841 -21.50 -28.87 -8.51
N VAL A 842 -21.25 -29.07 -9.81
CA VAL A 842 -21.98 -28.41 -10.92
C VAL A 842 -23.49 -28.61 -10.86
N SER A 843 -23.95 -29.78 -10.43
CA SER A 843 -25.38 -30.09 -10.35
C SER A 843 -26.10 -29.10 -9.43
N ARG A 844 -25.56 -28.83 -8.23
CA ARG A 844 -26.10 -27.85 -7.27
C ARG A 844 -26.09 -26.44 -7.86
N TYR A 845 -24.99 -26.04 -8.50
CA TYR A 845 -24.87 -24.71 -9.10
C TYR A 845 -25.92 -24.46 -10.20
N LEU A 846 -26.04 -25.40 -11.15
CA LEU A 846 -27.00 -25.29 -12.24
C LEU A 846 -28.45 -25.29 -11.73
N ASN A 847 -28.78 -26.17 -10.78
CA ASN A 847 -30.14 -26.27 -10.25
C ASN A 847 -30.61 -24.99 -9.53
N GLN A 848 -29.70 -24.27 -8.86
CA GLN A 848 -30.05 -23.07 -8.09
C GLN A 848 -29.94 -21.78 -8.91
N CYS A 849 -29.02 -21.71 -9.87
CA CYS A 849 -28.69 -20.45 -10.56
C CYS A 849 -29.13 -20.40 -12.04
N ALA A 850 -29.30 -21.53 -12.74
CA ALA A 850 -29.50 -21.50 -14.20
C ALA A 850 -30.84 -20.89 -14.64
N ASN A 851 -31.94 -21.19 -13.94
CA ASN A 851 -33.27 -20.74 -14.38
C ASN A 851 -33.40 -19.20 -14.42
N PRO A 852 -33.02 -18.43 -13.38
CA PRO A 852 -33.04 -16.95 -13.43
C PRO A 852 -32.18 -16.31 -14.52
N ILE A 853 -31.14 -17.01 -14.96
CA ILE A 853 -30.17 -16.49 -15.93
C ILE A 853 -30.55 -16.84 -17.36
N TYR A 854 -30.98 -18.07 -17.63
CA TYR A 854 -31.32 -18.53 -18.98
C TYR A 854 -32.78 -18.34 -19.37
N ASN A 855 -33.70 -18.29 -18.40
CA ASN A 855 -35.14 -18.15 -18.65
C ASN A 855 -35.54 -16.68 -18.75
N ILE A 856 -35.22 -16.06 -19.89
CA ILE A 856 -35.52 -14.65 -20.16
C ILE A 856 -37.04 -14.39 -20.25
N PHE A 857 -37.86 -15.41 -20.51
CA PHE A 857 -39.31 -15.26 -20.53
C PHE A 857 -39.89 -15.09 -19.13
N HIS A 858 -39.44 -15.89 -18.16
CA HIS A 858 -39.89 -15.75 -16.78
C HIS A 858 -39.26 -14.53 -16.10
N TYR A 859 -37.99 -14.23 -16.42
CA TYR A 859 -37.25 -13.10 -15.89
C TYR A 859 -36.85 -12.14 -17.04
N PRO A 860 -37.76 -11.25 -17.48
CA PRO A 860 -37.48 -10.36 -18.61
C PRO A 860 -36.31 -9.40 -18.33
N PRO A 861 -35.72 -8.76 -19.36
CA PRO A 861 -34.53 -7.93 -19.22
C PRO A 861 -34.60 -6.81 -18.17
N TRP A 862 -35.80 -6.28 -17.90
CA TRP A 862 -36.03 -5.21 -16.91
C TRP A 862 -36.30 -5.72 -15.48
N HIS A 863 -36.31 -7.04 -15.23
CA HIS A 863 -36.68 -7.61 -13.93
C HIS A 863 -35.76 -7.09 -12.82
N PHE A 864 -34.46 -7.39 -12.87
CA PHE A 864 -33.52 -7.00 -11.80
C PHE A 864 -33.16 -5.52 -11.74
N PHE A 865 -33.72 -4.68 -12.64
CA PHE A 865 -33.67 -3.22 -12.54
C PHE A 865 -34.87 -2.62 -11.78
N LYS A 866 -35.70 -3.45 -11.13
CA LYS A 866 -36.88 -3.03 -10.36
C LYS A 866 -36.83 -3.54 -8.91
N GLY A 867 -37.76 -3.08 -8.08
CA GLY A 867 -37.98 -3.57 -6.71
C GLY A 867 -38.03 -2.44 -5.67
N ARG A 868 -39.03 -2.47 -4.78
CA ARG A 868 -39.25 -1.58 -3.61
C ARG A 868 -38.81 -0.11 -3.77
N SER A 869 -38.92 0.46 -4.98
CA SER A 869 -38.39 1.78 -5.33
C SER A 869 -36.87 2.00 -5.12
N ASN A 870 -36.11 0.93 -4.85
CA ASN A 870 -34.68 0.94 -4.54
C ASN A 870 -33.91 -0.19 -5.26
N TYR A 871 -34.42 -0.65 -6.41
CA TYR A 871 -33.80 -1.69 -7.26
C TYR A 871 -33.64 -3.07 -6.58
N ALA A 872 -34.43 -3.38 -5.54
CA ALA A 872 -34.22 -4.54 -4.68
C ALA A 872 -34.20 -5.95 -5.33
N GLN A 873 -34.82 -6.18 -6.50
CA GLN A 873 -35.02 -7.57 -6.98
C GLN A 873 -33.71 -8.33 -7.22
N GLY A 874 -32.66 -7.66 -7.75
CA GLY A 874 -31.34 -8.30 -7.96
C GLY A 874 -30.67 -8.62 -6.63
N ARG A 875 -30.72 -7.68 -5.69
CA ARG A 875 -30.19 -7.81 -4.34
C ARG A 875 -30.88 -8.92 -3.54
N ASP A 876 -32.20 -9.00 -3.61
CA ASP A 876 -33.00 -10.04 -2.95
C ASP A 876 -32.65 -11.44 -3.50
N PHE A 877 -32.53 -11.57 -4.82
CA PHE A 877 -32.14 -12.83 -5.44
C PHE A 877 -30.76 -13.29 -4.94
N VAL A 878 -29.79 -12.39 -4.95
CA VAL A 878 -28.43 -12.67 -4.47
C VAL A 878 -28.41 -13.01 -2.98
N SER A 879 -29.25 -12.35 -2.17
CA SER A 879 -29.33 -12.58 -0.73
C SER A 879 -29.82 -13.98 -0.37
N HIS A 880 -30.76 -14.55 -1.13
CA HIS A 880 -31.38 -15.86 -0.80
C HIS A 880 -30.75 -17.04 -1.56
N THR A 881 -30.08 -16.80 -2.69
CA THR A 881 -29.50 -17.88 -3.49
C THR A 881 -28.25 -18.42 -2.80
N LEU A 882 -28.26 -19.72 -2.50
CA LEU A 882 -27.14 -20.42 -1.83
C LEU A 882 -26.68 -19.70 -0.55
N SER A 883 -27.61 -19.16 0.24
CA SER A 883 -27.33 -18.32 1.42
C SER A 883 -27.09 -19.10 2.71
N SER A 884 -26.88 -20.40 2.62
CA SER A 884 -26.66 -21.28 3.76
C SER A 884 -25.54 -22.27 3.45
N GLN A 885 -24.90 -22.76 4.50
CA GLN A 885 -23.92 -23.84 4.40
C GLN A 885 -24.60 -25.12 3.85
N PRO A 886 -23.92 -25.90 2.99
CA PRO A 886 -24.43 -27.18 2.54
C PRO A 886 -24.50 -28.14 3.72
N GLU A 887 -25.58 -28.93 3.76
CA GLU A 887 -25.75 -29.99 4.75
C GLU A 887 -25.14 -31.30 4.23
N VAL A 888 -24.24 -31.87 5.02
CA VAL A 888 -23.58 -33.14 4.75
C VAL A 888 -23.96 -34.11 5.87
N ASN A 889 -24.61 -35.22 5.51
CA ASN A 889 -25.06 -36.26 6.46
C ASN A 889 -25.86 -35.73 7.68
N GLY A 890 -26.63 -34.66 7.52
CA GLY A 890 -27.45 -34.11 8.61
C GLY A 890 -26.79 -32.97 9.42
N ALA A 891 -25.56 -32.56 9.07
CA ALA A 891 -24.84 -31.49 9.74
C ALA A 891 -24.38 -30.40 8.75
N PRO A 892 -24.43 -29.11 9.12
CA PRO A 892 -23.91 -28.02 8.28
C PRO A 892 -22.38 -28.08 8.20
N PHE A 893 -21.82 -27.92 7.00
CA PHE A 893 -20.38 -27.86 6.82
C PHE A 893 -19.85 -26.47 7.17
N SER A 894 -19.31 -26.32 8.39
CA SER A 894 -18.94 -25.02 9.00
C SER A 894 -17.93 -24.21 8.20
N ASP A 895 -17.04 -24.88 7.47
CA ASP A 895 -15.91 -24.23 6.78
C ASP A 895 -16.27 -23.74 5.38
N TYR A 896 -17.50 -23.99 4.92
CA TYR A 896 -18.00 -23.53 3.64
C TYR A 896 -18.33 -22.03 3.67
N ASN A 897 -17.94 -21.34 2.61
CA ASN A 897 -18.37 -19.97 2.34
C ASN A 897 -18.56 -19.74 0.84
N ASN A 898 -19.24 -18.66 0.44
CA ASN A 898 -19.34 -18.28 -0.97
C ASN A 898 -19.40 -16.77 -1.21
N TYR A 899 -19.01 -16.37 -2.41
CA TYR A 899 -19.24 -15.06 -2.98
C TYR A 899 -20.15 -15.21 -4.19
N PHE A 900 -21.29 -14.52 -4.21
CA PHE A 900 -22.25 -14.61 -5.29
C PHE A 900 -22.51 -13.25 -5.90
N ARG A 901 -22.45 -13.13 -7.23
CA ARG A 901 -22.64 -11.88 -7.97
C ARG A 901 -23.58 -12.08 -9.14
N LEU A 902 -24.58 -11.21 -9.23
CA LEU A 902 -25.47 -11.04 -10.37
C LEU A 902 -25.11 -9.75 -11.11
N LEU A 903 -25.06 -9.82 -12.44
CA LEU A 903 -24.85 -8.69 -13.34
C LEU A 903 -25.98 -8.65 -14.37
N ASP A 904 -26.60 -7.49 -14.51
CA ASP A 904 -27.51 -7.18 -15.60
C ASP A 904 -26.99 -5.93 -16.32
N ASN A 905 -26.88 -5.99 -17.65
CA ASN A 905 -26.41 -4.89 -18.48
C ASN A 905 -27.32 -4.74 -19.70
N ALA A 906 -27.87 -3.55 -19.92
CA ALA A 906 -28.60 -3.21 -21.14
C ALA A 906 -27.94 -1.99 -21.78
N SER A 907 -27.69 -2.05 -23.08
CA SER A 907 -27.06 -0.96 -23.84
C SER A 907 -27.76 -0.73 -25.17
N PHE A 908 -27.77 0.52 -25.58
CA PHE A 908 -28.23 0.98 -26.87
C PHE A 908 -27.12 1.81 -27.51
N SER A 909 -26.83 1.54 -28.78
CA SER A 909 -25.86 2.32 -29.55
C SER A 909 -26.43 2.72 -30.90
N ILE A 910 -26.08 3.93 -31.34
CA ILE A 910 -26.42 4.45 -32.66
C ILE A 910 -25.24 5.26 -33.22
N ASN A 911 -24.94 5.04 -34.50
CA ASN A 911 -23.99 5.81 -35.27
C ASN A 911 -24.71 6.44 -36.48
N TRP A 912 -24.74 7.77 -36.53
CA TRP A 912 -25.51 8.54 -37.48
C TRP A 912 -24.63 9.53 -38.26
N GLU A 913 -24.48 9.30 -39.56
CA GLU A 913 -23.72 10.13 -40.49
C GLU A 913 -24.66 11.16 -41.17
N LEU A 914 -24.81 12.32 -40.53
CA LEU A 914 -25.56 13.49 -40.99
C LEU A 914 -24.61 14.50 -41.65
N SER A 915 -23.96 14.16 -42.77
CA SER A 915 -22.97 15.04 -43.43
C SER A 915 -23.43 16.51 -43.42
N PRO A 916 -22.66 17.44 -42.81
CA PRO A 916 -21.23 17.34 -42.45
C PRO A 916 -20.92 16.72 -41.06
N PHE A 917 -21.93 16.30 -40.30
CA PHE A 917 -21.80 15.78 -38.95
C PHE A 917 -21.81 14.25 -38.90
N VAL A 918 -21.10 13.68 -37.92
CA VAL A 918 -21.20 12.28 -37.53
C VAL A 918 -21.48 12.24 -36.04
N LEU A 919 -22.65 11.73 -35.67
CA LEU A 919 -23.10 11.60 -34.29
C LEU A 919 -23.04 10.15 -33.85
N PHE A 920 -22.34 9.87 -32.76
CA PHE A 920 -22.37 8.60 -32.06
C PHE A 920 -22.99 8.81 -30.68
N VAL A 921 -23.93 7.95 -30.31
CA VAL A 921 -24.53 7.93 -28.97
C VAL A 921 -24.59 6.49 -28.49
N ASN A 922 -24.09 6.25 -27.29
CA ASN A 922 -24.20 5.00 -26.57
C ASN A 922 -24.76 5.27 -25.18
N GLY A 923 -25.90 4.65 -24.86
CA GLY A 923 -26.48 4.68 -23.52
C GLY A 923 -26.50 3.27 -22.94
N SER A 924 -26.14 3.11 -21.69
CA SER A 924 -26.22 1.84 -20.99
C SER A 924 -26.68 1.99 -19.55
N ILE A 925 -27.32 0.93 -19.05
CA ILE A 925 -27.67 0.74 -17.65
C ILE A 925 -27.10 -0.61 -17.20
N HIS A 926 -26.43 -0.60 -16.07
CA HIS A 926 -25.73 -1.75 -15.52
C HIS A 926 -26.10 -1.90 -14.04
N SER A 927 -26.56 -3.08 -13.62
CA SER A 927 -26.86 -3.40 -12.23
C SER A 927 -25.95 -4.53 -11.80
N VAL A 928 -25.22 -4.34 -10.70
CA VAL A 928 -24.45 -5.39 -10.03
C VAL A 928 -24.97 -5.53 -8.63
N SER A 929 -25.32 -6.76 -8.26
CA SER A 929 -25.65 -7.14 -6.89
C SER A 929 -24.73 -8.27 -6.48
N ASP A 930 -24.08 -8.19 -5.34
CA ASP A 930 -23.13 -9.19 -4.88
C ASP A 930 -23.18 -9.43 -3.38
N ARG A 931 -22.94 -10.67 -2.94
CA ARG A 931 -22.85 -11.06 -1.53
C ARG A 931 -21.48 -11.66 -1.28
N ASN A 932 -20.78 -11.18 -0.26
CA ASN A 932 -19.43 -11.62 0.08
C ASN A 932 -19.42 -12.49 1.34
N GLY A 933 -19.97 -13.68 1.24
CA GLY A 933 -20.11 -14.64 2.33
C GLY A 933 -21.55 -15.05 2.58
N VAL A 934 -21.77 -16.28 3.06
CA VAL A 934 -23.13 -16.79 3.34
C VAL A 934 -23.88 -15.96 4.41
N ASN A 935 -23.14 -15.31 5.31
CA ASN A 935 -23.69 -14.52 6.43
C ASN A 935 -23.58 -13.00 6.23
N THR A 936 -23.18 -12.51 5.06
CA THR A 936 -23.03 -11.07 4.82
C THR A 936 -24.21 -10.50 4.06
N ALA A 937 -24.50 -9.22 4.32
CA ALA A 937 -25.49 -8.49 3.55
C ALA A 937 -24.99 -8.27 2.12
N SER A 938 -25.84 -8.56 1.13
CA SER A 938 -25.53 -8.28 -0.27
C SER A 938 -25.41 -6.78 -0.55
N GLN A 939 -24.45 -6.36 -1.36
CA GLN A 939 -24.29 -5.01 -1.86
C GLN A 939 -24.94 -4.86 -3.22
N GLN A 940 -25.27 -3.62 -3.60
CA GLN A 940 -25.83 -3.31 -4.91
C GLN A 940 -25.38 -1.96 -5.43
N VAL A 941 -24.94 -1.94 -6.69
CA VAL A 941 -24.63 -0.74 -7.46
C VAL A 941 -25.36 -0.75 -8.80
N VAL A 942 -26.09 0.33 -9.08
CA VAL A 942 -26.73 0.55 -10.38
C VAL A 942 -26.06 1.73 -11.07
N SER A 943 -25.53 1.52 -12.26
CA SER A 943 -24.82 2.52 -13.04
C SER A 943 -25.58 2.89 -14.30
N TYR A 944 -25.60 4.17 -14.63
CA TYR A 944 -26.03 4.70 -15.92
C TYR A 944 -24.84 5.32 -16.62
N THR A 945 -24.66 5.00 -17.89
CA THR A 945 -23.60 5.59 -18.72
C THR A 945 -24.20 6.14 -19.99
N LEU A 946 -23.80 7.35 -20.36
CA LEU A 946 -24.08 7.96 -21.65
C LEU A 946 -22.75 8.42 -22.24
N VAL A 947 -22.39 7.91 -23.40
CA VAL A 947 -21.26 8.36 -24.20
C VAL A 947 -21.81 8.96 -25.48
N SER A 948 -21.43 10.19 -25.78
CA SER A 948 -21.81 10.87 -27.00
C SER A 948 -20.60 11.51 -27.64
N SER A 949 -20.49 11.40 -28.96
CA SER A 949 -19.49 12.12 -29.73
C SER A 949 -20.11 12.69 -31.00
N LEU A 950 -19.74 13.93 -31.31
CA LEU A 950 -20.13 14.67 -32.50
C LEU A 950 -18.85 15.07 -33.22
N SER A 951 -18.60 14.42 -34.36
CA SER A 951 -17.56 14.81 -35.29
C SER A 951 -18.17 15.68 -36.39
N CYS A 952 -17.42 16.68 -36.84
CA CYS A 952 -17.90 17.71 -37.75
C CYS A 952 -16.83 18.00 -38.80
N ASP A 953 -17.13 17.73 -40.07
CA ASP A 953 -16.29 18.08 -41.21
C ASP A 953 -16.40 19.60 -41.49
N LEU A 954 -15.42 20.36 -41.02
CA LEU A 954 -15.39 21.81 -41.14
C LEU A 954 -15.25 22.27 -42.60
N MET A 955 -14.72 21.42 -43.49
CA MET A 955 -14.56 21.70 -44.93
C MET A 955 -15.89 21.83 -45.66
N LYS A 956 -16.95 21.24 -45.10
CA LYS A 956 -18.31 21.28 -45.67
C LYS A 956 -19.18 22.39 -45.07
N LEU A 957 -18.75 22.99 -43.96
CA LEU A 957 -19.47 24.08 -43.28
C LEU A 957 -18.97 25.46 -43.70
N PHE A 958 -17.66 25.61 -43.83
CA PHE A 958 -17.02 26.85 -44.22
C PHE A 958 -16.49 26.73 -45.65
N SER A 959 -16.44 27.85 -46.37
CA SER A 959 -15.99 27.88 -47.77
C SER A 959 -14.93 28.94 -48.06
N PHE A 960 -14.31 29.51 -47.02
CA PHE A 960 -13.34 30.61 -47.11
C PHE A 960 -11.96 30.21 -46.57
N GLY A 961 -10.91 30.85 -47.10
CA GLY A 961 -9.53 30.66 -46.63
C GLY A 961 -9.07 29.20 -46.69
N PHE A 962 -8.73 28.63 -45.53
CA PHE A 962 -8.35 27.22 -45.40
C PHE A 962 -9.49 26.26 -45.78
N PHE A 963 -10.75 26.62 -45.63
CA PHE A 963 -11.88 25.68 -45.82
C PHE A 963 -12.38 25.60 -47.27
N ARG A 964 -11.53 25.91 -48.25
CA ARG A 964 -11.93 25.84 -49.66
C ARG A 964 -12.15 24.37 -50.09
N PRO A 965 -12.99 24.08 -51.09
CA PRO A 965 -13.09 22.72 -51.63
C PRO A 965 -11.74 22.21 -52.18
N ASN A 966 -11.46 20.93 -51.97
CA ASN A 966 -10.30 20.26 -52.57
C ASN A 966 -10.45 20.20 -54.10
N ARG A 967 -9.37 20.50 -54.82
CA ARG A 967 -9.28 20.45 -56.30
C ARG A 967 -7.97 19.78 -56.72
N PRO A 968 -7.90 19.13 -57.90
CA PRO A 968 -6.71 18.39 -58.34
C PRO A 968 -5.42 19.24 -58.46
N ASP A 969 -5.57 20.53 -58.70
CA ASP A 969 -4.51 21.53 -58.94
C ASP A 969 -4.03 22.25 -57.66
N LEU A 970 -4.58 21.91 -56.49
CA LEU A 970 -4.29 22.59 -55.24
C LEU A 970 -3.99 21.59 -54.11
N PRO A 971 -3.13 21.93 -53.13
CA PRO A 971 -2.79 21.03 -52.02
C PRO A 971 -4.03 20.56 -51.25
N TYR A 972 -4.07 19.25 -50.97
CA TYR A 972 -5.15 18.61 -50.21
C TYR A 972 -5.19 19.17 -48.80
N HIS A 973 -6.37 19.37 -48.25
CA HIS A 973 -6.50 19.75 -46.84
C HIS A 973 -7.84 19.25 -46.28
N SER A 974 -7.89 19.06 -44.98
CA SER A 974 -9.10 18.67 -44.26
C SER A 974 -9.08 19.24 -42.85
N ALA A 975 -10.26 19.58 -42.33
CA ALA A 975 -10.41 20.07 -40.97
C ALA A 975 -11.62 19.39 -40.32
N THR A 976 -11.41 18.83 -39.12
CA THR A 976 -12.45 18.11 -38.38
C THR A 976 -12.50 18.64 -36.95
N ALA A 977 -13.69 19.02 -36.48
CA ALA A 977 -13.94 19.32 -35.08
C ALA A 977 -14.60 18.11 -34.41
N LEU A 978 -14.22 17.86 -33.16
CA LEU A 978 -14.72 16.76 -32.34
C LEU A 978 -15.24 17.32 -31.01
N LEU A 979 -16.47 16.99 -30.66
CA LEU A 979 -17.06 17.25 -29.35
C LEU A 979 -17.44 15.91 -28.75
N GLU A 980 -16.93 15.61 -27.56
CA GLU A 980 -17.26 14.38 -26.85
C GLU A 980 -17.80 14.71 -25.46
N TYR A 981 -18.72 13.90 -25.00
CA TYR A 981 -19.27 14.00 -23.66
C TYR A 981 -19.60 12.60 -23.15
N GLN A 982 -19.02 12.26 -22.01
CA GLN A 982 -19.36 11.07 -21.26
C GLN A 982 -19.93 11.47 -19.90
N TRP A 983 -21.04 10.82 -19.53
CA TRP A 983 -21.68 10.92 -18.22
C TRP A 983 -21.79 9.53 -17.63
N ASN A 984 -21.29 9.35 -16.40
CA ASN A 984 -21.52 8.15 -15.60
C ASN A 984 -22.24 8.54 -14.31
N ARG A 985 -23.31 7.83 -13.96
CA ARG A 985 -24.00 7.96 -12.67
C ARG A 985 -23.98 6.62 -11.97
N TYR A 986 -23.46 6.57 -10.75
CA TYR A 986 -23.41 5.38 -9.89
C TYR A 986 -24.36 5.57 -8.71
N LEU A 987 -25.35 4.68 -8.60
CA LEU A 987 -26.25 4.55 -7.46
C LEU A 987 -25.75 3.41 -6.58
N ARG A 988 -25.06 3.71 -5.49
CA ARG A 988 -24.65 2.71 -4.50
C ARG A 988 -25.78 2.55 -3.49
N ILE A 989 -26.71 1.65 -3.80
CA ILE A 989 -27.99 1.51 -3.09
C ILE A 989 -27.77 1.15 -1.62
N THR A 990 -26.91 0.17 -1.34
CA THR A 990 -26.68 -0.36 0.02
C THR A 990 -25.73 0.48 0.86
N SER A 991 -25.32 1.65 0.37
CA SER A 991 -24.54 2.64 1.13
C SER A 991 -25.12 4.04 1.08
N ASN A 992 -26.28 4.25 0.43
CA ASN A 992 -26.89 5.57 0.25
C ASN A 992 -25.93 6.61 -0.36
N ILE A 993 -25.14 6.22 -1.37
CA ILE A 993 -24.21 7.11 -2.06
C ILE A 993 -24.59 7.26 -3.53
N LEU A 994 -24.75 8.50 -3.97
CA LEU A 994 -24.92 8.88 -5.36
C LEU A 994 -23.64 9.55 -5.87
N GLN A 995 -23.08 9.04 -6.97
CA GLN A 995 -21.90 9.61 -7.62
C GLN A 995 -22.22 9.93 -9.09
N ASP A 996 -21.89 11.13 -9.53
CA ASP A 996 -22.01 11.59 -10.92
C ASP A 996 -20.63 12.01 -11.45
N GLU A 997 -20.27 11.55 -12.64
CA GLU A 997 -19.03 11.89 -13.35
C GLU A 997 -19.36 12.44 -14.72
N TYR A 998 -18.71 13.55 -15.06
CA TYR A 998 -18.89 14.27 -16.33
C TYR A 998 -17.54 14.52 -16.98
N THR A 999 -17.35 14.04 -18.20
CA THR A 999 -16.08 14.15 -18.94
C THR A 999 -16.26 14.76 -20.33
N PRO A 1000 -16.60 16.05 -20.44
CA PRO A 1000 -16.63 16.74 -21.73
C PRO A 1000 -15.21 16.91 -22.30
N SER A 1001 -15.07 16.74 -23.62
CA SER A 1001 -13.86 17.12 -24.33
C SER A 1001 -14.16 17.75 -25.69
N ILE A 1002 -13.26 18.61 -26.13
CA ILE A 1002 -13.29 19.26 -27.44
C ILE A 1002 -11.95 19.05 -28.11
N GLY A 1003 -11.96 18.77 -29.40
CA GLY A 1003 -10.75 18.68 -30.20
C GLY A 1003 -10.96 19.18 -31.61
N ALA A 1004 -9.84 19.49 -32.27
CA ALA A 1004 -9.82 19.83 -33.67
C ALA A 1004 -8.58 19.24 -34.33
N THR A 1005 -8.74 18.74 -35.54
CA THR A 1005 -7.67 18.20 -36.38
C THR A 1005 -7.66 18.96 -37.69
N PHE A 1006 -6.52 19.56 -38.03
CA PHE A 1006 -6.26 20.20 -39.31
C PHE A 1006 -5.18 19.41 -40.05
N LYS A 1007 -5.42 19.10 -41.31
CA LYS A 1007 -4.47 18.46 -42.21
C LYS A 1007 -4.29 19.33 -43.43
N TRP A 1008 -3.06 19.61 -43.81
CA TRP A 1008 -2.72 20.32 -45.05
C TRP A 1008 -1.55 19.62 -45.71
N ASP A 1009 -1.75 19.27 -46.96
CA ASP A 1009 -0.82 18.53 -47.79
C ASP A 1009 -0.33 17.25 -47.06
N ARG A 1010 0.93 17.29 -46.62
CA ARG A 1010 1.66 16.21 -45.94
C ARG A 1010 1.84 16.44 -44.44
N SER A 1011 1.20 17.45 -43.87
CA SER A 1011 1.28 17.78 -42.45
C SER A 1011 -0.09 17.75 -41.79
N SER A 1012 -0.14 17.47 -40.49
CA SER A 1012 -1.34 17.60 -39.68
C SER A 1012 -1.04 18.09 -38.28
N ILE A 1013 -2.00 18.77 -37.67
CA ILE A 1013 -2.01 19.12 -36.26
C ILE A 1013 -3.37 18.75 -35.67
N ALA A 1014 -3.35 18.09 -34.52
CA ALA A 1014 -4.54 17.78 -33.74
C ALA A 1014 -4.35 18.29 -32.32
N ALA A 1015 -5.34 18.96 -31.76
CA ALA A 1015 -5.35 19.38 -30.37
C ALA A 1015 -6.66 18.92 -29.72
N LYS A 1016 -6.59 18.45 -28.47
CA LYS A 1016 -7.74 18.01 -27.68
C LYS A 1016 -7.62 18.52 -26.25
N PHE A 1017 -8.71 19.03 -25.71
CA PHE A 1017 -8.83 19.49 -24.33
C PHE A 1017 -10.02 18.79 -23.67
N GLY A 1018 -9.85 18.29 -22.45
CA GLY A 1018 -10.89 17.62 -21.67
C GLY A 1018 -10.94 18.11 -20.24
N ILE A 1019 -12.14 18.06 -19.67
CA ILE A 1019 -12.40 18.30 -18.24
C ILE A 1019 -12.98 17.02 -17.66
N SER A 1020 -12.60 16.67 -16.44
CA SER A 1020 -13.26 15.63 -15.64
C SER A 1020 -13.86 16.28 -14.39
N TYR A 1021 -15.15 16.10 -14.18
CA TYR A 1021 -15.87 16.64 -13.03
C TYR A 1021 -16.66 15.53 -12.35
N ARG A 1022 -16.28 15.19 -11.11
CA ARG A 1022 -16.91 14.13 -10.32
C ARG A 1022 -17.57 14.74 -9.09
N THR A 1023 -18.79 14.34 -8.79
CA THR A 1023 -19.52 14.70 -7.57
C THR A 1023 -19.98 13.43 -6.87
N GLN A 1024 -19.79 13.35 -5.56
CA GLN A 1024 -20.25 12.23 -4.74
C GLN A 1024 -21.01 12.79 -3.55
N LYS A 1025 -22.25 12.36 -3.34
CA LYS A 1025 -23.09 12.84 -2.24
C LYS A 1025 -23.87 11.72 -1.59
N TRP A 1026 -24.26 11.94 -0.34
CA TRP A 1026 -25.24 11.09 0.32
C TRP A 1026 -26.62 11.25 -0.33
N HIS A 1027 -27.30 10.14 -0.59
CA HIS A 1027 -28.65 10.11 -1.15
C HIS A 1027 -29.40 8.87 -0.64
N GLU A 1028 -30.59 9.09 -0.09
CA GLU A 1028 -31.38 8.05 0.56
C GLU A 1028 -32.05 7.12 -0.48
N PHE A 1029 -31.46 5.95 -0.72
CA PHE A 1029 -32.11 4.85 -1.45
C PHE A 1029 -32.81 3.87 -0.50
N ILE A 1030 -32.23 3.64 0.68
CA ILE A 1030 -32.82 2.89 1.78
C ILE A 1030 -33.24 3.89 2.85
N PRO A 1031 -34.56 4.04 3.14
CA PRO A 1031 -35.05 5.03 4.09
C PRO A 1031 -34.50 4.86 5.50
N LEU A 1032 -34.14 5.98 6.15
CA LEU A 1032 -33.75 5.99 7.57
C LEU A 1032 -34.97 5.77 8.49
N ASP A 1033 -36.15 6.26 8.09
CA ASP A 1033 -37.40 6.08 8.86
C ASP A 1033 -37.87 4.61 8.81
N ASN A 1034 -38.03 4.01 9.99
CA ASN A 1034 -38.54 2.65 10.16
C ASN A 1034 -39.97 2.47 9.61
N ASN A 1035 -40.78 3.53 9.50
CA ASN A 1035 -42.14 3.45 8.97
C ASN A 1035 -42.17 3.43 7.43
N GLU A 1036 -41.13 3.96 6.78
CA GLU A 1036 -40.99 4.00 5.32
C GLU A 1036 -40.09 2.86 4.81
N ARG A 1037 -39.18 2.36 5.64
CA ARG A 1037 -38.29 1.24 5.32
C ARG A 1037 -39.02 -0.11 5.40
N SER A 1038 -38.86 -0.92 4.35
CA SER A 1038 -39.32 -2.31 4.35
C SER A 1038 -38.46 -3.15 5.31
N ALA A 1039 -39.07 -4.03 6.10
CA ALA A 1039 -38.35 -4.93 7.03
C ALA A 1039 -37.26 -5.79 6.36
N LYS A 1040 -37.41 -6.12 5.07
CA LYS A 1040 -36.38 -6.82 4.29
C LYS A 1040 -35.10 -5.99 4.04
N ASP A 1041 -35.18 -4.67 4.20
CA ASP A 1041 -34.07 -3.75 3.98
C ASP A 1041 -33.37 -3.34 5.30
N ASP A 1042 -33.90 -3.77 6.45
CA ASP A 1042 -33.32 -3.51 7.79
C ASP A 1042 -31.88 -4.02 7.89
N ILE A 1043 -31.59 -5.19 7.33
CA ILE A 1043 -30.23 -5.76 7.35
C ILE A 1043 -29.22 -4.82 6.69
N TYR A 1044 -29.59 -4.09 5.63
CA TYR A 1044 -28.66 -3.17 4.98
C TYR A 1044 -28.53 -1.89 5.78
N PHE A 1045 -29.64 -1.35 6.33
CA PHE A 1045 -29.61 -0.20 7.20
C PHE A 1045 -28.70 -0.41 8.42
N TYR A 1046 -28.81 -1.55 9.11
CA TYR A 1046 -27.97 -1.87 10.26
C TYR A 1046 -26.50 -2.11 9.91
N ASN A 1047 -26.20 -2.47 8.65
CA ASN A 1047 -24.82 -2.69 8.18
C ASN A 1047 -24.23 -1.48 7.43
N MET A 1048 -24.98 -0.38 7.28
CA MET A 1048 -24.48 0.86 6.71
C MET A 1048 -23.69 1.64 7.76
N MET A 1049 -22.51 2.15 7.38
CA MET A 1049 -21.82 3.12 8.23
C MET A 1049 -22.70 4.35 8.41
N VAL A 1050 -22.94 4.76 9.66
CA VAL A 1050 -23.61 6.02 9.98
C VAL A 1050 -22.69 7.16 9.52
N GLN A 1051 -22.98 7.71 8.34
CA GLN A 1051 -22.26 8.85 7.79
C GLN A 1051 -23.20 10.04 7.73
N SER A 1052 -22.75 11.17 8.27
CA SER A 1052 -23.45 12.45 8.10
C SER A 1052 -23.58 12.77 6.60
N PRO A 1053 -24.71 13.36 6.15
CA PRO A 1053 -24.87 13.76 4.75
C PRO A 1053 -23.69 14.62 4.29
N PHE A 1054 -23.03 14.19 3.21
CA PHE A 1054 -21.85 14.87 2.67
C PHE A 1054 -21.97 15.12 1.16
N THR A 1055 -21.12 15.99 0.63
CA THR A 1055 -20.94 16.19 -0.81
C THR A 1055 -19.47 16.48 -1.12
N ASN A 1056 -18.84 15.62 -1.92
CA ASN A 1056 -17.46 15.74 -2.40
C ASN A 1056 -17.45 16.09 -3.88
N ILE A 1057 -16.46 16.88 -4.32
CA ILE A 1057 -16.33 17.35 -5.70
C ILE A 1057 -14.87 17.26 -6.15
N ASP A 1058 -14.61 16.54 -7.24
CA ASP A 1058 -13.27 16.41 -7.83
C ASP A 1058 -13.21 16.98 -9.25
N LYS A 1059 -12.03 17.50 -9.62
CA LYS A 1059 -11.78 18.17 -10.91
C LYS A 1059 -10.47 17.69 -11.53
N GLY A 1060 -10.51 17.29 -12.79
CA GLY A 1060 -9.34 16.95 -13.59
C GLY A 1060 -9.33 17.71 -14.92
N TYR A 1061 -8.15 17.91 -15.48
CA TYR A 1061 -7.95 18.54 -16.79
C TYR A 1061 -6.98 17.70 -17.63
N THR A 1062 -7.29 17.56 -18.91
CA THR A 1062 -6.42 16.90 -19.88
C THR A 1062 -6.22 17.79 -21.10
N PHE A 1063 -5.00 17.84 -21.61
CA PHE A 1063 -4.68 18.50 -22.87
C PHE A 1063 -3.72 17.62 -23.64
N SER A 1064 -3.97 17.44 -24.93
CA SER A 1064 -3.01 16.81 -25.83
C SER A 1064 -2.92 17.56 -27.14
N THR A 1065 -1.73 17.60 -27.73
CA THR A 1065 -1.52 18.11 -29.08
C THR A 1065 -0.54 17.22 -29.82
N ILE A 1066 -0.82 16.94 -31.08
CA ILE A 1066 -0.02 16.08 -31.96
C ILE A 1066 0.23 16.86 -33.25
N TYR A 1067 1.47 16.91 -33.68
CA TYR A 1067 1.90 17.46 -34.96
C TYR A 1067 2.61 16.38 -35.76
N GLU A 1068 2.24 16.20 -37.02
CA GLU A 1068 2.84 15.23 -37.93
C GLU A 1068 3.23 15.94 -39.24
N THR A 1069 4.40 15.63 -39.80
CA THR A 1069 4.84 16.18 -41.10
C THR A 1069 5.87 15.27 -41.77
N ASP A 1070 5.90 15.30 -43.10
CA ASP A 1070 7.00 14.71 -43.86
C ASP A 1070 8.32 15.48 -43.66
N VAL A 1071 9.45 14.81 -43.85
CA VAL A 1071 10.81 15.37 -43.74
C VAL A 1071 11.54 15.29 -45.08
N PRO A 1072 11.43 16.32 -45.95
CA PRO A 1072 11.94 16.26 -47.33
C PRO A 1072 13.46 16.14 -47.43
N PHE A 1073 14.24 16.77 -46.56
CA PHE A 1073 15.70 16.75 -46.69
C PHE A 1073 16.30 15.34 -46.52
N ILE A 1074 15.68 14.49 -45.70
CA ILE A 1074 16.09 13.09 -45.52
C ILE A 1074 15.73 12.28 -46.78
N TYR A 1075 14.56 12.55 -47.37
CA TYR A 1075 14.19 11.96 -48.65
C TYR A 1075 15.15 12.39 -49.75
N ASP A 1076 15.45 13.68 -49.89
CA ASP A 1076 16.36 14.20 -50.91
C ASP A 1076 17.75 13.55 -50.80
N PHE A 1077 18.26 13.41 -49.57
CA PHE A 1077 19.49 12.67 -49.28
C PHE A 1077 19.42 11.24 -49.82
N PHE A 1078 18.45 10.42 -49.40
CA PHE A 1078 18.36 9.02 -49.83
C PHE A 1078 18.00 8.83 -51.31
N SER A 1079 17.32 9.81 -51.92
CA SER A 1079 16.91 9.78 -53.32
C SER A 1079 18.09 9.80 -54.30
N THR A 1080 19.26 10.25 -53.83
CA THR A 1080 20.50 10.23 -54.62
C THR A 1080 21.02 8.81 -54.86
N TRP A 1081 20.69 7.85 -53.98
CA TRP A 1081 21.16 6.46 -54.08
C TRP A 1081 20.06 5.47 -54.43
N TYR A 1082 18.79 5.76 -54.09
CA TYR A 1082 17.68 4.84 -54.26
C TYR A 1082 16.43 5.53 -54.84
N THR A 1083 15.65 4.81 -55.64
CA THR A 1083 14.29 5.25 -55.99
C THR A 1083 13.38 5.04 -54.79
N LEU A 1084 13.01 6.13 -54.12
CA LEU A 1084 12.30 6.07 -52.85
C LEU A 1084 10.81 5.77 -53.03
N THR A 1085 10.23 5.05 -52.06
CA THR A 1085 8.81 4.62 -52.06
C THR A 1085 7.91 5.51 -51.21
N ALA A 1086 8.46 6.20 -50.21
CA ALA A 1086 7.71 7.10 -49.33
C ALA A 1086 8.65 8.15 -48.70
N LEU A 1087 8.05 9.22 -48.17
CA LEU A 1087 8.76 10.23 -47.39
C LEU A 1087 8.89 9.80 -45.91
N PRO A 1088 9.98 10.17 -45.23
CA PRO A 1088 10.07 10.03 -43.79
C PRO A 1088 9.04 10.91 -43.10
N ILE A 1089 8.44 10.42 -42.02
CA ILE A 1089 7.39 11.10 -41.27
C ILE A 1089 7.94 11.44 -39.88
N PHE A 1090 7.85 12.71 -39.50
CA PHE A 1090 8.12 13.19 -38.16
C PHE A 1090 6.80 13.45 -37.42
N ARG A 1091 6.70 12.93 -36.20
CA ARG A 1091 5.57 13.14 -35.30
C ARG A 1091 6.07 13.68 -33.97
N LEU A 1092 5.43 14.72 -33.46
CA LEU A 1092 5.65 15.32 -32.15
C LEU A 1092 4.33 15.36 -31.40
N GLU A 1093 4.34 14.91 -30.15
CA GLU A 1093 3.17 14.85 -29.28
C GLU A 1093 3.50 15.46 -27.92
N TYR A 1094 2.55 16.23 -27.39
CA TYR A 1094 2.56 16.73 -26.02
C TYR A 1094 1.28 16.32 -25.32
N LEU A 1095 1.40 15.83 -24.09
CA LEU A 1095 0.31 15.42 -23.22
C LEU A 1095 0.48 16.09 -21.85
N MET A 1096 -0.63 16.62 -21.33
CA MET A 1096 -0.73 17.19 -19.99
C MET A 1096 -1.97 16.62 -19.29
N THR A 1097 -1.77 16.10 -18.07
CA THR A 1097 -2.86 15.64 -17.20
C THR A 1097 -2.70 16.27 -15.82
N LEU A 1098 -3.75 16.93 -15.33
CA LEU A 1098 -3.76 17.60 -14.03
C LEU A 1098 -4.95 17.08 -13.22
N ASN A 1099 -4.70 16.40 -12.11
CA ASN A 1099 -5.75 15.89 -11.21
C ASN A 1099 -5.76 16.69 -9.91
N ARG A 1100 -6.93 17.21 -9.54
CA ARG A 1100 -7.17 17.98 -8.31
C ARG A 1100 -8.34 17.37 -7.54
N TYR A 1101 -8.06 16.92 -6.34
CA TYR A 1101 -9.05 16.31 -5.47
C TYR A 1101 -9.37 17.23 -4.30
N ASN A 1102 -10.66 17.35 -3.95
CA ASN A 1102 -11.10 18.08 -2.77
C ASN A 1102 -11.65 17.07 -1.76
N TYR A 1103 -10.75 16.53 -0.92
CA TYR A 1103 -11.10 15.55 0.10
C TYR A 1103 -11.14 16.21 1.47
N THR A 1104 -12.31 16.23 2.10
CA THR A 1104 -12.46 16.61 3.52
C THR A 1104 -12.34 15.40 4.45
N TYR A 1105 -12.49 14.17 3.93
CA TYR A 1105 -12.61 12.94 4.76
C TYR A 1105 -11.79 11.72 4.29
N TYR A 1106 -11.03 11.81 3.18
CA TYR A 1106 -10.29 10.66 2.62
C TYR A 1106 -8.79 10.93 2.49
N THR A 1107 -7.98 9.89 2.74
CA THR A 1107 -6.52 9.96 2.79
C THR A 1107 -5.82 9.49 1.51
N SER A 1108 -6.51 9.25 0.40
CA SER A 1108 -5.92 8.81 -0.88
C SER A 1108 -6.91 8.98 -2.05
N PRO A 1109 -6.47 9.28 -3.30
CA PRO A 1109 -5.10 9.53 -3.77
C PRO A 1109 -4.61 11.00 -3.69
N GLU A 1110 -3.29 11.21 -3.81
CA GLU A 1110 -2.68 12.55 -3.84
C GLU A 1110 -2.89 13.28 -5.18
N PRO A 1111 -2.96 14.63 -5.19
CA PRO A 1111 -2.96 15.41 -6.43
C PRO A 1111 -1.71 15.14 -7.27
N TYR A 1112 -1.91 15.03 -8.59
CA TYR A 1112 -0.89 14.55 -9.53
C TYR A 1112 -0.89 15.38 -10.82
N ASP A 1113 0.30 15.79 -11.26
CA ASP A 1113 0.53 16.42 -12.57
C ASP A 1113 1.45 15.54 -13.43
N LEU A 1114 1.05 15.31 -14.68
CA LEU A 1114 1.87 14.64 -15.69
C LEU A 1114 2.05 15.56 -16.89
N TYR A 1115 3.30 15.72 -17.31
CA TYR A 1115 3.67 16.36 -18.57
C TYR A 1115 4.52 15.39 -19.38
N SER A 1116 4.15 15.13 -20.62
CA SER A 1116 4.92 14.26 -21.51
C SER A 1116 5.11 14.91 -22.88
N VAL A 1117 6.33 14.82 -23.39
CA VAL A 1117 6.69 15.17 -24.77
C VAL A 1117 7.24 13.92 -25.42
N SER A 1118 6.71 13.54 -26.58
CA SER A 1118 7.23 12.42 -27.36
C SER A 1118 7.40 12.80 -28.82
N SER A 1119 8.50 12.35 -29.41
CA SER A 1119 8.87 12.59 -30.79
C SER A 1119 9.21 11.27 -31.46
N SER A 1120 8.77 11.06 -32.69
CA SER A 1120 9.17 9.92 -33.51
C SER A 1120 9.44 10.32 -34.94
N LEU A 1121 10.53 9.83 -35.51
CA LEU A 1121 10.89 9.96 -36.92
C LEU A 1121 10.88 8.57 -37.57
N THR A 1122 9.89 8.30 -38.40
CA THR A 1122 9.79 7.05 -39.17
C THR A 1122 10.48 7.24 -40.53
N ILE A 1123 11.49 6.41 -40.81
CA ILE A 1123 12.34 6.45 -41.99
C ILE A 1123 12.05 5.21 -42.85
N ASN A 1124 10.89 5.20 -43.52
CA ASN A 1124 10.48 4.11 -44.43
C ASN A 1124 10.65 4.52 -45.89
N VAL A 1125 11.87 4.96 -46.23
CA VAL A 1125 12.14 5.61 -47.52
C VAL A 1125 12.24 4.63 -48.69
N HIS A 1126 12.57 3.36 -48.45
CA HIS A 1126 12.66 2.33 -49.48
C HIS A 1126 12.37 0.95 -48.89
N LYS A 1127 11.97 -0.03 -49.72
CA LYS A 1127 11.78 -1.42 -49.28
C LYS A 1127 13.01 -2.04 -48.59
N ASN A 1128 14.20 -1.49 -48.86
CA ASN A 1128 15.47 -1.94 -48.30
C ASN A 1128 16.04 -1.02 -47.22
N VAL A 1129 15.41 0.12 -46.93
CA VAL A 1129 15.86 1.10 -45.93
C VAL A 1129 14.64 1.53 -45.14
N GLN A 1130 14.47 0.90 -43.97
CA GLN A 1130 13.37 1.14 -43.04
C GLN A 1130 13.94 1.43 -41.65
N GLY A 1131 13.23 2.18 -40.83
CA GLY A 1131 13.70 2.49 -39.48
C GLY A 1131 12.83 3.49 -38.77
N THR A 1132 13.04 3.66 -37.47
CA THR A 1132 12.39 4.67 -36.65
C THR A 1132 13.35 5.17 -35.57
N CYS A 1133 13.36 6.48 -35.33
CA CYS A 1133 14.00 7.09 -34.17
C CYS A 1133 12.92 7.62 -33.24
N ILE A 1134 13.00 7.36 -31.93
CA ILE A 1134 12.01 7.80 -30.95
C ILE A 1134 12.74 8.54 -29.82
N ALA A 1135 12.13 9.62 -29.35
CA ALA A 1135 12.56 10.36 -28.18
C ALA A 1135 11.35 10.64 -27.28
N ARG A 1136 11.47 10.44 -25.97
CA ARG A 1136 10.41 10.73 -25.02
C ARG A 1136 10.95 11.43 -23.78
N GLY A 1137 10.25 12.43 -23.29
CA GLY A 1137 10.48 13.09 -22.01
C GLY A 1137 9.21 13.08 -21.16
N ILE A 1138 9.35 12.83 -19.87
CA ILE A 1138 8.25 12.85 -18.90
C ILE A 1138 8.67 13.63 -17.65
N LEU A 1139 7.75 14.46 -17.17
CA LEU A 1139 7.82 15.14 -15.89
C LEU A 1139 6.58 14.79 -15.07
N GLU A 1140 6.78 14.19 -13.90
CA GLU A 1140 5.74 13.84 -12.95
C GLU A 1140 5.90 14.68 -11.66
N ARG A 1141 4.80 15.24 -11.16
CA ARG A 1141 4.77 15.99 -9.91
C ARG A 1141 3.67 15.48 -8.98
N TYR A 1142 4.07 15.03 -7.81
CA TYR A 1142 3.18 14.67 -6.70
C TYR A 1142 3.09 15.85 -5.75
N ARG A 1143 1.87 16.28 -5.42
CA ARG A 1143 1.65 17.48 -4.61
C ARG A 1143 1.10 17.17 -3.23
N ASN A 1144 1.55 17.93 -2.24
CA ASN A 1144 0.95 17.98 -0.91
C ASN A 1144 -0.49 18.50 -1.01
N ARG A 1145 -1.40 17.94 -0.21
CA ARG A 1145 -2.84 18.21 -0.27
C ARG A 1145 -3.21 19.55 0.32
N GLU A 1146 -2.58 19.92 1.42
CA GLU A 1146 -2.94 21.12 2.20
C GLU A 1146 -2.24 22.34 1.65
N THR A 1147 -0.95 22.21 1.30
CA THR A 1147 -0.14 23.33 0.83
C THR A 1147 -0.09 23.45 -0.70
N ASN A 1148 -0.51 22.41 -1.44
CA ASN A 1148 -0.38 22.30 -2.90
C ASN A 1148 1.09 22.32 -3.42
N ASP A 1149 2.06 22.23 -2.50
CA ASP A 1149 3.50 22.20 -2.82
C ASP A 1149 3.91 20.87 -3.46
N ILE A 1150 4.98 20.87 -4.23
CA ILE A 1150 5.50 19.65 -4.86
C ILE A 1150 6.27 18.87 -3.79
N ASN A 1151 5.76 17.70 -3.41
CA ASN A 1151 6.41 16.78 -2.47
C ASN A 1151 7.47 15.91 -3.18
N ARG A 1152 7.20 15.54 -4.44
CA ARG A 1152 8.10 14.70 -5.25
C ARG A 1152 8.01 15.09 -6.72
N GLU A 1153 9.17 15.24 -7.36
CA GLU A 1153 9.32 15.49 -8.79
C GLU A 1153 10.19 14.41 -9.43
N ILE A 1154 9.80 13.92 -10.61
CA ILE A 1154 10.56 12.91 -11.36
C ILE A 1154 10.70 13.39 -12.81
N ILE A 1155 11.92 13.39 -13.33
CA ILE A 1155 12.23 13.70 -14.73
C ILE A 1155 12.85 12.45 -15.38
N SER A 1156 12.33 12.09 -16.55
CA SER A 1156 12.66 10.85 -17.27
C SER A 1156 12.86 11.13 -18.76
N TYR A 1157 13.86 10.52 -19.40
CA TYR A 1157 14.09 10.63 -20.85
C TYR A 1157 14.46 9.28 -21.51
N GLU A 1158 13.99 9.05 -22.73
CA GLU A 1158 14.22 7.82 -23.50
C GLU A 1158 14.63 8.18 -24.94
N LEU A 1159 15.64 7.49 -25.48
CA LEU A 1159 16.06 7.57 -26.88
C LEU A 1159 16.16 6.16 -27.47
N GLY A 1160 15.44 5.92 -28.57
CA GLY A 1160 15.40 4.63 -29.26
C GLY A 1160 15.73 4.78 -30.75
N PHE A 1161 16.52 3.84 -31.28
CA PHE A 1161 16.90 3.81 -32.69
C PHE A 1161 16.67 2.40 -33.25
N GLN A 1162 15.88 2.30 -34.31
CA GLN A 1162 15.61 1.05 -35.02
C GLN A 1162 15.92 1.24 -36.50
N PHE A 1163 16.75 0.39 -37.08
CA PHE A 1163 17.11 0.43 -38.50
C PHE A 1163 17.09 -0.97 -39.10
N SER A 1164 16.51 -1.08 -40.30
CA SER A 1164 16.47 -2.30 -41.11
C SER A 1164 17.01 -2.00 -42.50
N LEU A 1165 18.06 -2.74 -42.86
CA LEU A 1165 18.71 -2.70 -44.17
C LEU A 1165 18.55 -4.07 -44.82
N LEU A 1166 17.72 -4.18 -45.86
CA LEU A 1166 17.60 -5.41 -46.66
C LEU A 1166 18.56 -5.33 -47.85
N PHE A 1167 19.53 -6.23 -47.90
CA PHE A 1167 20.45 -6.36 -49.03
C PHE A 1167 19.86 -7.21 -50.15
#